data_AF-A0A139WFC8-F1
#
_entry.id   AF-A0A139WFC8-F1
#
_cell.length_a   1.000
_cell.length_b   1.000
_cell.length_c   1.000
_cell.angle_alpha   90.00
_cell.angle_beta   90.00
_cell.angle_gamma   90.00
#
_symmetry.space_group_name_H-M   'P 1'
#
loop_
_entity.id
_entity.type
_entity.pdbx_description
1 polymer ?
#
loop_
_entity_poly.entity_id
_entity_poly.type
_entity_poly.pdbx_seq_one_letter_code
_entity_poly.pdbx_strand_id
1 'polypeptide(L)'
;MLKLITVTIFVCLLSATSCLDNGLALTPPMGWMHWERFRCIIDCDNYPTDCISENLFMDMADKMASDGYLDAGYEYIIVDDCWLAMERDSEGRLQADPDRFPSGMKFLADYVHAKGLKFGIYEDYGTHTCGGYPGSIDHLELDAQTFADWGVDYLKLDGCYAELDGMEDGYAEMEAYLNKTQRPIVFSCSFPAYKGLDANYSAAVEHCNLWRNYGDIQDSWDSVVKITNWFSYYQDKLLPYAGPGHWNDPDMLIIGNYGLSYDQSVAQMTIWSVMAAPLIMSVDLRTIKPEFRDILLNKDAIGINQDVLGKPGVVKYNKNKIKIWVKELVDGSYAIGIASFRVDGKPYQIEIVLKDYGLDNEGYLINNVFEDVEPISVSVTEPIKVLINPTGGVLWKLIPATKVVVEVTFRKFGNKCSNYKMFLFFVLSLCTLSAHALDNGLALTPPMGWLHWERFRCETDCRQFPFDCISENLFKAMADKMASDGYLDAGYEYVIMDDCWLAMDRDSEGRLQADPDRFPSGIKALADYVHAKGLKFGIYEDYGTKTCAGYPGSLDHLEIDAKTFAEWGVDYLKMDGCNVTPDEAMEAGHLEMARYLNETGREIVFSCEFPLYRGDKANYSVAIEACNLWRNYNDIEDSWVSVTNIVNHYKKNQDKYVAVAGPGHWNDPDMLIIGNFGLSLDQSKAQMTIWAIWAAPLIMSVDLRTIKPEFKEILLNKHAIKINQDPLGIQGHLQTTINDVDVWLKPISPNVGGEFSYAVGFVSNRDDGYPYRIEFTLRDFGLNNTAGYVLTDAFVSDETTVVKNTDKLEVFVNPSGAVLWHLVANEA
;
A
#
# COMPACT_ATOMS: atom_id res chain seq x y z
N MET A 1 -14.47 70.83 -49.32
CA MET A 1 -14.40 70.29 -47.95
C MET A 1 -14.33 68.77 -48.05
N LEU A 2 -13.13 68.20 -48.01
CA LEU A 2 -12.93 66.74 -48.01
C LEU A 2 -12.89 66.26 -46.56
N LYS A 3 -13.53 65.11 -46.26
CA LYS A 3 -13.35 64.44 -44.97
C LYS A 3 -12.17 63.47 -45.06
N LEU A 4 -11.22 63.61 -44.14
CA LEU A 4 -10.12 62.66 -43.97
C LEU A 4 -10.67 61.40 -43.27
N ILE A 5 -10.27 60.22 -43.73
CA ILE A 5 -10.51 58.95 -43.03
C ILE A 5 -9.16 58.48 -42.51
N THR A 6 -8.99 58.48 -41.19
CA THR A 6 -7.78 57.96 -40.54
C THR A 6 -7.95 56.46 -40.33
N VAL A 7 -7.12 55.65 -41.01
CA VAL A 7 -7.04 54.21 -40.79
C VAL A 7 -5.89 53.95 -39.81
N THR A 8 -6.22 53.56 -38.58
CA THR A 8 -5.23 53.12 -37.60
C THR A 8 -4.91 51.65 -37.83
N ILE A 9 -3.71 51.36 -38.34
CA ILE A 9 -3.23 49.98 -38.47
C ILE A 9 -2.72 49.52 -37.10
N PHE A 10 -3.37 48.51 -36.53
CA PHE A 10 -2.92 47.87 -35.31
C PHE A 10 -1.88 46.81 -35.66
N VAL A 11 -0.59 47.11 -35.41
CA VAL A 11 0.49 46.13 -35.61
C VAL A 11 0.60 45.28 -34.36
N CYS A 12 -0.02 44.10 -34.37
CA CYS A 12 0.28 43.07 -33.38
C CYS A 12 1.69 42.55 -33.63
N LEU A 13 2.61 42.90 -32.72
CA LEU A 13 3.88 42.19 -32.59
C LEU A 13 3.58 40.79 -32.03
N LEU A 14 3.45 39.81 -32.92
CA LEU A 14 3.50 38.41 -32.54
C LEU A 14 4.94 38.09 -32.11
N SER A 15 5.15 38.01 -30.80
CA SER A 15 6.31 37.34 -30.23
C SER A 15 6.15 35.83 -30.47
N ALA A 16 6.66 35.36 -31.61
CA ALA A 16 6.85 33.94 -31.81
C ALA A 16 7.95 33.46 -30.85
N THR A 17 7.56 32.77 -29.79
CA THR A 17 8.44 31.89 -29.03
C THR A 17 8.70 30.66 -29.88
N SER A 18 9.97 30.36 -30.14
CA SER A 18 10.35 29.03 -30.58
C SER A 18 10.03 28.05 -29.45
N CYS A 19 9.34 26.96 -29.77
CA CYS A 19 9.19 25.80 -28.92
C CYS A 19 9.73 24.59 -29.71
N LEU A 20 9.94 23.44 -29.06
CA LEU A 20 10.31 22.22 -29.77
C LEU A 20 9.14 21.67 -30.63
N ASP A 21 8.94 22.24 -31.82
CA ASP A 21 7.94 21.79 -32.80
C ASP A 21 8.54 20.69 -33.71
N ASN A 22 8.95 19.57 -33.09
CA ASN A 22 9.36 18.36 -33.80
C ASN A 22 8.16 17.49 -34.24
N GLY A 23 6.92 17.92 -33.95
CA GLY A 23 5.68 17.23 -34.28
C GLY A 23 5.40 15.96 -33.46
N LEU A 24 6.17 15.70 -32.40
CA LEU A 24 6.02 14.53 -31.52
C LEU A 24 5.36 14.90 -30.19
N ALA A 25 5.03 13.88 -29.38
CA ALA A 25 4.47 14.02 -28.03
C ALA A 25 3.27 15.00 -27.93
N LEU A 26 2.42 15.09 -28.97
CA LEU A 26 1.26 16.00 -28.98
C LEU A 26 0.19 15.62 -27.92
N THR A 27 0.26 14.40 -27.41
CA THR A 27 -0.31 13.92 -26.15
C THR A 27 0.83 13.36 -25.28
N PRO A 28 0.64 13.17 -23.95
CA PRO A 28 1.70 12.64 -23.08
C PRO A 28 2.18 11.26 -23.56
N PRO A 29 3.50 10.98 -23.60
CA PRO A 29 3.99 9.67 -24.03
C PRO A 29 3.42 8.51 -23.21
N MET A 30 3.05 7.41 -23.88
CA MET A 30 2.57 6.18 -23.25
C MET A 30 3.46 5.01 -23.66
N GLY A 31 3.96 4.23 -22.71
CA GLY A 31 4.88 3.13 -23.02
C GLY A 31 5.29 2.32 -21.80
N TRP A 32 6.45 1.69 -21.88
CA TRP A 32 7.07 0.90 -20.83
C TRP A 32 8.57 1.21 -20.75
N MET A 33 9.11 1.28 -19.53
CA MET A 33 10.52 1.53 -19.22
C MET A 33 10.96 0.55 -18.13
N HIS A 34 12.18 0.00 -18.23
CA HIS A 34 12.62 -1.05 -17.31
C HIS A 34 12.96 -0.55 -15.89
N TRP A 35 13.32 0.74 -15.74
CA TRP A 35 14.10 1.24 -14.60
C TRP A 35 13.51 0.88 -13.24
N GLU A 36 12.25 1.20 -12.95
CA GLU A 36 11.70 1.01 -11.61
C GLU A 36 11.69 -0.48 -11.19
N ARG A 37 11.13 -1.35 -12.05
CA ARG A 37 10.95 -2.79 -11.77
C ARG A 37 12.21 -3.63 -11.96
N PHE A 38 13.14 -3.27 -12.84
CA PHE A 38 14.30 -4.10 -13.22
C PHE A 38 15.67 -3.44 -12.97
N ARG A 39 15.71 -2.13 -12.70
CA ARG A 39 16.88 -1.36 -12.24
C ARG A 39 18.15 -1.70 -13.03
N CYS A 40 19.21 -2.14 -12.35
CA CYS A 40 20.51 -2.47 -12.94
C CYS A 40 20.85 -3.96 -12.76
N ILE A 41 19.86 -4.86 -12.92
CA ILE A 41 20.10 -6.31 -12.86
C ILE A 41 20.89 -6.73 -14.11
N ILE A 42 22.21 -6.87 -13.99
CA ILE A 42 23.10 -7.30 -15.08
C ILE A 42 23.58 -8.75 -14.95
N ASP A 43 23.26 -9.43 -13.84
CA ASP A 43 23.60 -10.82 -13.56
C ASP A 43 22.62 -11.78 -14.28
N CYS A 44 22.85 -12.01 -15.57
CA CYS A 44 22.01 -12.91 -16.38
C CYS A 44 22.21 -14.41 -16.06
N ASP A 45 23.24 -14.79 -15.29
CA ASP A 45 23.41 -16.18 -14.85
C ASP A 45 22.40 -16.53 -13.74
N ASN A 46 22.21 -15.63 -12.77
CA ASN A 46 21.25 -15.82 -11.68
C ASN A 46 19.85 -15.25 -11.98
N TYR A 47 19.73 -14.28 -12.90
CA TYR A 47 18.45 -13.65 -13.28
C TYR A 47 18.20 -13.70 -14.81
N PRO A 48 18.23 -14.88 -15.47
CA PRO A 48 18.17 -14.98 -16.94
C PRO A 48 16.87 -14.46 -17.59
N THR A 49 15.81 -14.23 -16.81
CA THR A 49 14.56 -13.62 -17.27
C THR A 49 14.44 -12.14 -16.95
N ASP A 50 15.16 -11.65 -15.93
CA ASP A 50 14.92 -10.34 -15.31
C ASP A 50 16.15 -9.42 -15.47
N CYS A 51 17.25 -9.91 -16.03
CA CYS A 51 18.41 -9.09 -16.34
C CYS A 51 18.19 -8.19 -17.57
N ILE A 52 18.81 -7.01 -17.53
CA ILE A 52 18.79 -5.99 -18.59
C ILE A 52 19.53 -6.56 -19.83
N SER A 53 18.75 -7.11 -20.76
CA SER A 53 19.20 -7.89 -21.90
C SER A 53 18.20 -7.81 -23.06
N GLU A 54 18.62 -8.13 -24.29
CA GLU A 54 17.71 -8.05 -25.46
C GLU A 54 16.45 -8.92 -25.31
N ASN A 55 16.56 -10.05 -24.62
CA ASN A 55 15.42 -10.94 -24.31
C ASN A 55 14.35 -10.25 -23.46
N LEU A 56 14.73 -9.47 -22.43
CA LEU A 56 13.79 -8.76 -21.56
C LEU A 56 12.94 -7.77 -22.38
N PHE A 57 13.57 -6.98 -23.24
CA PHE A 57 12.87 -6.01 -24.08
C PHE A 57 12.03 -6.68 -25.17
N MET A 58 12.48 -7.81 -25.72
CA MET A 58 11.70 -8.62 -26.66
C MET A 58 10.44 -9.20 -26.01
N ASP A 59 10.55 -9.79 -24.81
CA ASP A 59 9.41 -10.29 -24.02
C ASP A 59 8.36 -9.19 -23.77
N MET A 60 8.82 -8.01 -23.34
CA MET A 60 7.93 -6.88 -23.04
C MET A 60 7.30 -6.28 -24.30
N ALA A 61 8.05 -6.22 -25.42
CA ALA A 61 7.53 -5.79 -26.71
C ALA A 61 6.46 -6.77 -27.26
N ASP A 62 6.69 -8.08 -27.13
CA ASP A 62 5.69 -9.10 -27.45
C ASP A 62 4.45 -8.93 -26.57
N LYS A 63 4.63 -8.74 -25.26
CA LYS A 63 3.52 -8.54 -24.31
C LYS A 63 2.71 -7.28 -24.58
N MET A 64 3.36 -6.16 -24.91
CA MET A 64 2.64 -4.93 -25.26
C MET A 64 1.82 -5.08 -26.54
N ALA A 65 2.32 -5.85 -27.51
CA ALA A 65 1.64 -6.13 -28.77
C ALA A 65 0.54 -7.22 -28.66
N SER A 66 0.68 -8.22 -27.79
CA SER A 66 -0.29 -9.32 -27.65
C SER A 66 -1.39 -9.05 -26.62
N ASP A 67 -1.06 -8.41 -25.49
CA ASP A 67 -1.94 -8.37 -24.32
C ASP A 67 -2.74 -7.05 -24.22
N GLY A 68 -2.75 -6.26 -25.30
CA GLY A 68 -3.67 -5.13 -25.53
C GLY A 68 -3.15 -3.74 -25.16
N TYR A 69 -1.89 -3.61 -24.75
CA TYR A 69 -1.30 -2.32 -24.38
C TYR A 69 -1.10 -1.41 -25.59
N LEU A 70 -0.64 -1.94 -26.72
CA LEU A 70 -0.53 -1.20 -27.98
C LEU A 70 -1.90 -0.73 -28.51
N ASP A 71 -2.92 -1.61 -28.45
CA ASP A 71 -4.32 -1.28 -28.77
C ASP A 71 -4.92 -0.20 -27.84
N ALA A 72 -4.33 -0.01 -26.66
CA ALA A 72 -4.70 1.02 -25.68
C ALA A 72 -3.86 2.31 -25.82
N GLY A 73 -2.82 2.33 -26.66
CA GLY A 73 -1.99 3.50 -26.95
C GLY A 73 -0.58 3.48 -26.34
N TYR A 74 -0.22 2.47 -25.54
CA TYR A 74 1.15 2.32 -25.04
C TYR A 74 2.07 1.85 -26.18
N GLU A 75 2.86 2.77 -26.74
CA GLU A 75 3.63 2.55 -27.97
C GLU A 75 5.15 2.48 -27.80
N TYR A 76 5.74 3.05 -26.73
CA TYR A 76 7.20 3.04 -26.53
C TYR A 76 7.68 1.84 -25.67
N ILE A 77 8.73 1.15 -26.10
CA ILE A 77 9.59 0.26 -25.28
C ILE A 77 10.88 1.02 -25.04
N ILE A 78 11.17 1.43 -23.80
CA ILE A 78 12.30 2.29 -23.44
C ILE A 78 13.34 1.50 -22.65
N VAL A 79 14.56 1.42 -23.20
CA VAL A 79 15.76 0.96 -22.50
C VAL A 79 16.26 2.09 -21.61
N ASP A 80 16.27 1.90 -20.28
CA ASP A 80 16.94 2.78 -19.31
C ASP A 80 18.40 2.34 -19.05
N ASP A 81 19.08 2.89 -18.04
CA ASP A 81 20.51 2.68 -17.74
C ASP A 81 20.94 1.20 -17.62
N CYS A 82 22.25 0.97 -17.58
CA CYS A 82 22.93 -0.33 -17.51
C CYS A 82 22.84 -1.20 -18.78
N TRP A 83 22.41 -0.65 -19.92
CA TRP A 83 22.44 -1.36 -21.22
C TRP A 83 23.82 -1.39 -21.90
N LEU A 84 24.69 -0.44 -21.55
CA LEU A 84 25.96 -0.20 -22.21
C LEU A 84 27.01 -1.29 -21.88
N ALA A 85 28.02 -1.40 -22.74
CA ALA A 85 29.32 -1.92 -22.35
C ALA A 85 30.09 -0.86 -21.52
N MET A 86 31.04 -1.29 -20.67
CA MET A 86 31.87 -0.37 -19.87
C MET A 86 32.82 0.52 -20.69
N GLU A 87 32.97 0.29 -21.99
CA GLU A 87 33.91 0.97 -22.88
C GLU A 87 33.26 1.27 -24.25
N ARG A 88 33.52 2.46 -24.79
CA ARG A 88 33.16 2.87 -26.16
C ARG A 88 34.00 2.11 -27.21
N ASP A 89 33.58 2.10 -28.47
CA ASP A 89 34.35 1.44 -29.54
C ASP A 89 35.64 2.21 -29.90
N SER A 90 36.45 1.65 -30.82
CA SER A 90 37.70 2.28 -31.28
C SER A 90 37.52 3.60 -32.05
N GLU A 91 36.29 3.95 -32.39
CA GLU A 91 35.85 5.14 -33.09
C GLU A 91 35.13 6.13 -32.14
N GLY A 92 34.96 5.78 -30.85
CA GLY A 92 34.32 6.58 -29.81
C GLY A 92 32.80 6.39 -29.65
N ARG A 93 32.18 5.47 -30.40
CA ARG A 93 30.73 5.25 -30.36
C ARG A 93 30.32 4.42 -29.15
N LEU A 94 29.10 4.65 -28.67
CA LEU A 94 28.45 3.79 -27.69
C LEU A 94 28.30 2.35 -28.21
N GLN A 95 28.46 1.38 -27.31
CA GLN A 95 28.22 -0.04 -27.56
C GLN A 95 27.29 -0.58 -26.46
N ALA A 96 26.38 -1.47 -26.84
CA ALA A 96 25.67 -2.29 -25.86
C ALA A 96 26.57 -3.41 -25.34
N ASP A 97 26.26 -3.92 -24.15
CA ASP A 97 26.92 -5.10 -23.60
C ASP A 97 26.79 -6.30 -24.55
N PRO A 98 27.90 -6.89 -25.04
CA PRO A 98 27.86 -7.89 -26.11
C PRO A 98 27.38 -9.27 -25.65
N ASP A 99 27.39 -9.56 -24.35
CA ASP A 99 26.88 -10.82 -23.80
C ASP A 99 25.37 -10.71 -23.49
N ARG A 100 24.87 -9.51 -23.16
CA ARG A 100 23.46 -9.24 -22.86
C ARG A 100 22.62 -8.74 -24.05
N PHE A 101 23.26 -8.13 -25.05
CA PHE A 101 22.68 -7.68 -26.31
C PHE A 101 23.47 -8.20 -27.52
N PRO A 102 23.66 -9.52 -27.68
CA PRO A 102 24.50 -10.11 -28.73
C PRO A 102 24.04 -9.82 -30.17
N SER A 103 22.79 -9.41 -30.37
CA SER A 103 22.26 -8.98 -31.67
C SER A 103 22.41 -7.46 -31.91
N GLY A 104 22.65 -6.68 -30.85
CA GLY A 104 22.91 -5.24 -30.87
C GLY A 104 21.65 -4.35 -30.97
N MET A 105 21.76 -3.10 -30.52
CA MET A 105 20.59 -2.21 -30.36
C MET A 105 19.80 -1.96 -31.65
N LYS A 106 20.44 -1.95 -32.83
CA LYS A 106 19.70 -1.83 -34.09
C LYS A 106 18.76 -3.03 -34.33
N PHE A 107 19.18 -4.25 -33.98
CA PHE A 107 18.31 -5.44 -34.09
C PHE A 107 17.12 -5.33 -33.14
N LEU A 108 17.35 -4.87 -31.91
CA LEU A 108 16.28 -4.68 -30.93
C LEU A 108 15.27 -3.61 -31.39
N ALA A 109 15.75 -2.49 -31.93
CA ALA A 109 14.91 -1.47 -32.56
C ALA A 109 14.09 -2.06 -33.74
N ASP A 110 14.73 -2.78 -34.66
CA ASP A 110 14.05 -3.45 -35.79
C ASP A 110 13.00 -4.47 -35.30
N TYR A 111 13.24 -5.17 -34.18
CA TYR A 111 12.29 -6.10 -33.57
C TYR A 111 11.06 -5.37 -33.00
N VAL A 112 11.28 -4.30 -32.24
CA VAL A 112 10.23 -3.46 -31.64
C VAL A 112 9.37 -2.81 -32.74
N HIS A 113 9.99 -2.25 -33.78
CA HIS A 113 9.29 -1.73 -34.96
C HIS A 113 8.47 -2.80 -35.69
N ALA A 114 8.96 -4.04 -35.76
CA ALA A 114 8.22 -5.15 -36.37
C ALA A 114 6.97 -5.59 -35.59
N LYS A 115 6.82 -5.16 -34.32
CA LYS A 115 5.57 -5.30 -33.53
C LYS A 115 4.59 -4.13 -33.73
N GLY A 116 5.00 -3.06 -34.40
CA GLY A 116 4.26 -1.78 -34.46
C GLY A 116 4.52 -0.85 -33.27
N LEU A 117 5.51 -1.17 -32.43
CA LEU A 117 5.97 -0.36 -31.30
C LEU A 117 7.10 0.60 -31.72
N LYS A 118 7.50 1.48 -30.81
CA LYS A 118 8.60 2.45 -30.92
C LYS A 118 9.71 2.10 -29.95
N PHE A 119 10.96 2.32 -30.34
CA PHE A 119 12.14 1.97 -29.55
C PHE A 119 12.76 3.19 -28.88
N GLY A 120 12.83 3.19 -27.55
CA GLY A 120 13.47 4.22 -26.75
C GLY A 120 14.78 3.76 -26.14
N ILE A 121 15.70 4.69 -25.92
CA ILE A 121 17.00 4.46 -25.27
C ILE A 121 17.26 5.52 -24.19
N TYR A 122 18.25 5.25 -23.36
CA TYR A 122 18.75 6.10 -22.29
C TYR A 122 20.21 6.46 -22.55
N GLU A 123 20.58 7.66 -22.12
CA GLU A 123 21.94 8.16 -22.08
C GLU A 123 22.09 9.19 -20.95
N ASP A 124 23.30 9.67 -20.64
CA ASP A 124 23.52 10.70 -19.61
C ASP A 124 24.26 11.92 -20.18
N TYR A 125 23.78 13.13 -19.85
CA TYR A 125 24.55 14.37 -19.99
C TYR A 125 25.58 14.44 -18.85
N GLY A 126 26.56 13.55 -18.93
CA GLY A 126 27.51 13.26 -17.88
C GLY A 126 28.82 12.72 -18.42
N THR A 127 29.85 12.67 -17.58
CA THR A 127 31.05 11.87 -17.89
C THR A 127 30.77 10.37 -17.79
N HIS A 128 29.80 9.99 -16.95
CA HIS A 128 29.32 8.64 -16.74
C HIS A 128 27.80 8.67 -16.55
N THR A 129 27.10 7.56 -16.82
CA THR A 129 25.70 7.36 -16.41
C THR A 129 25.59 7.22 -14.89
N CYS A 130 24.39 7.33 -14.35
CA CYS A 130 24.15 7.13 -12.91
C CYS A 130 24.59 5.74 -12.39
N GLY A 131 24.52 4.70 -13.23
CA GLY A 131 25.04 3.36 -13.00
C GLY A 131 26.55 3.19 -13.24
N GLY A 132 27.25 4.23 -13.71
CA GLY A 132 28.71 4.26 -13.89
C GLY A 132 29.22 3.84 -15.28
N TYR A 133 28.35 3.75 -16.28
CA TYR A 133 28.72 3.44 -17.68
C TYR A 133 29.20 4.71 -18.42
N PRO A 134 29.81 4.62 -19.62
CA PRO A 134 30.33 5.81 -20.32
C PRO A 134 29.21 6.80 -20.70
N GLY A 135 29.28 8.04 -20.19
CA GLY A 135 28.32 9.11 -20.51
C GLY A 135 28.66 9.87 -21.80
N SER A 136 27.84 10.86 -22.16
CA SER A 136 27.88 11.52 -23.48
C SER A 136 28.34 12.98 -23.51
N ILE A 137 28.76 13.58 -22.39
CA ILE A 137 29.08 15.02 -22.34
C ILE A 137 30.13 15.49 -23.37
N ASP A 138 31.12 14.66 -23.69
CA ASP A 138 32.16 14.93 -24.71
C ASP A 138 31.81 14.38 -26.12
N HIS A 139 30.65 13.74 -26.30
CA HIS A 139 30.33 12.90 -27.48
C HIS A 139 28.94 13.18 -28.11
N LEU A 140 28.17 14.15 -27.61
CA LEU A 140 26.77 14.44 -27.98
C LEU A 140 26.43 14.28 -29.48
N GLU A 141 27.22 14.86 -30.40
CA GLU A 141 26.99 14.76 -31.86
C GLU A 141 27.09 13.32 -32.39
N LEU A 142 28.08 12.57 -31.89
CA LEU A 142 28.34 11.19 -32.32
C LEU A 142 27.25 10.25 -31.81
N ASP A 143 26.77 10.49 -30.59
CA ASP A 143 25.79 9.61 -29.95
C ASP A 143 24.38 9.90 -30.47
N ALA A 144 24.00 11.15 -30.68
CA ALA A 144 22.79 11.52 -31.42
C ALA A 144 22.72 10.82 -32.80
N GLN A 145 23.81 10.86 -33.58
CA GLN A 145 23.89 10.14 -34.86
C GLN A 145 23.85 8.62 -34.68
N THR A 146 24.40 8.07 -33.59
CA THR A 146 24.36 6.64 -33.28
C THR A 146 22.95 6.16 -32.94
N PHE A 147 22.18 6.94 -32.18
CA PHE A 147 20.76 6.68 -31.92
C PHE A 147 19.92 6.71 -33.20
N ALA A 148 20.18 7.68 -34.09
CA ALA A 148 19.52 7.76 -35.39
C ALA A 148 19.90 6.59 -36.34
N ASP A 149 21.18 6.18 -36.37
CA ASP A 149 21.67 5.02 -37.12
C ASP A 149 21.03 3.71 -36.63
N TRP A 150 20.80 3.58 -35.32
CA TRP A 150 20.13 2.41 -34.72
C TRP A 150 18.62 2.41 -34.92
N GLY A 151 18.01 3.58 -35.12
CA GLY A 151 16.57 3.72 -35.32
C GLY A 151 15.77 4.03 -34.04
N VAL A 152 16.39 4.67 -33.05
CA VAL A 152 15.75 5.15 -31.82
C VAL A 152 14.66 6.17 -32.12
N ASP A 153 13.52 6.07 -31.44
CA ASP A 153 12.35 6.97 -31.52
C ASP A 153 12.17 7.86 -30.27
N TYR A 154 12.88 7.54 -29.18
CA TYR A 154 12.79 8.22 -27.88
C TYR A 154 14.16 8.21 -27.19
N LEU A 155 14.62 9.34 -26.65
CA LEU A 155 15.81 9.43 -25.82
C LEU A 155 15.44 10.01 -24.45
N LYS A 156 15.71 9.27 -23.37
CA LYS A 156 15.92 9.85 -22.03
C LYS A 156 17.39 10.27 -21.93
N LEU A 157 17.64 11.52 -21.56
CA LEU A 157 18.97 12.01 -21.21
C LEU A 157 18.98 12.42 -19.74
N ASP A 158 19.81 11.74 -18.96
CA ASP A 158 20.00 12.00 -17.54
C ASP A 158 21.10 13.06 -17.28
N GLY A 159 21.54 13.24 -16.04
CA GLY A 159 22.52 14.29 -15.68
C GLY A 159 23.43 13.94 -14.49
N CYS A 160 23.74 12.66 -14.29
CA CYS A 160 24.73 12.28 -13.29
C CYS A 160 26.16 12.67 -13.75
N TYR A 161 27.08 12.83 -12.81
CA TYR A 161 28.51 13.11 -13.10
C TYR A 161 28.78 14.32 -14.04
N ALA A 162 27.93 15.34 -13.97
CA ALA A 162 28.09 16.66 -14.61
C ALA A 162 27.96 17.82 -13.61
N GLU A 163 28.45 18.99 -14.01
CA GLU A 163 28.27 20.25 -13.29
C GLU A 163 26.91 20.89 -13.62
N LEU A 164 26.28 21.56 -12.64
CA LEU A 164 24.96 22.19 -12.83
C LEU A 164 25.01 23.51 -13.63
N ASP A 165 26.20 24.12 -13.75
CA ASP A 165 26.43 25.32 -14.55
C ASP A 165 26.66 24.92 -16.02
N GLY A 166 25.81 25.41 -16.93
CA GLY A 166 25.84 25.04 -18.35
C GLY A 166 25.09 23.75 -18.70
N MET A 167 24.41 23.12 -17.74
CA MET A 167 23.62 21.90 -17.99
C MET A 167 22.50 22.14 -19.01
N GLU A 168 21.72 23.23 -18.91
CA GLU A 168 20.66 23.53 -19.89
C GLU A 168 21.22 23.75 -21.32
N ASP A 169 22.40 24.35 -21.44
CA ASP A 169 23.03 24.60 -22.74
C ASP A 169 23.41 23.29 -23.45
N GLY A 170 23.91 22.30 -22.69
CA GLY A 170 24.27 20.98 -23.23
C GLY A 170 23.08 20.09 -23.60
N TYR A 171 21.95 20.23 -22.89
CA TYR A 171 20.69 19.60 -23.29
C TYR A 171 20.15 20.23 -24.59
N ALA A 172 20.24 21.56 -24.74
CA ALA A 172 19.90 22.24 -25.98
C ALA A 172 20.83 21.84 -27.15
N GLU A 173 22.11 21.60 -26.86
CA GLU A 173 23.07 21.10 -27.85
C GLU A 173 22.74 19.66 -28.29
N MET A 174 22.31 18.77 -27.38
CA MET A 174 21.79 17.45 -27.74
C MET A 174 20.53 17.54 -28.62
N GLU A 175 19.55 18.39 -28.31
CA GLU A 175 18.38 18.60 -29.19
C GLU A 175 18.80 18.98 -30.61
N ALA A 176 19.67 19.99 -30.73
CA ALA A 176 20.18 20.45 -32.01
C ALA A 176 20.89 19.34 -32.80
N TYR A 177 21.59 18.43 -32.11
CA TYR A 177 22.22 17.26 -32.74
C TYR A 177 21.22 16.17 -33.13
N LEU A 178 20.22 15.85 -32.30
CA LEU A 178 19.14 14.91 -32.65
C LEU A 178 18.38 15.41 -33.90
N ASN A 179 17.99 16.68 -33.91
CA ASN A 179 17.30 17.37 -35.00
C ASN A 179 18.12 17.34 -36.30
N LYS A 180 19.44 17.55 -36.21
CA LYS A 180 20.39 17.46 -37.32
C LYS A 180 20.44 16.07 -38.00
N THR A 181 20.14 14.98 -37.28
CA THR A 181 20.04 13.63 -37.88
C THR A 181 18.86 13.47 -38.85
N GLN A 182 17.87 14.36 -38.78
CA GLN A 182 16.58 14.29 -39.49
C GLN A 182 15.70 13.09 -39.09
N ARG A 183 16.05 12.31 -38.06
CA ARG A 183 15.15 11.34 -37.44
C ARG A 183 14.31 12.05 -36.36
N PRO A 184 12.97 11.95 -36.38
CA PRO A 184 12.13 12.39 -35.27
C PRO A 184 12.38 11.50 -34.05
N ILE A 185 12.83 12.10 -32.94
CA ILE A 185 13.11 11.44 -31.66
C ILE A 185 12.41 12.25 -30.56
N VAL A 186 11.62 11.58 -29.71
CA VAL A 186 11.03 12.18 -28.50
C VAL A 186 12.15 12.42 -27.49
N PHE A 187 12.37 13.66 -27.06
CA PHE A 187 13.47 13.98 -26.16
C PHE A 187 12.98 14.26 -24.73
N SER A 188 13.43 13.43 -23.78
CA SER A 188 13.04 13.42 -22.37
C SER A 188 14.21 13.85 -21.50
N CYS A 189 14.05 14.96 -20.78
CA CYS A 189 15.16 15.68 -20.16
C CYS A 189 15.14 15.63 -18.61
N SER A 190 16.19 15.12 -17.97
CA SER A 190 16.25 15.08 -16.49
C SER A 190 16.73 16.37 -15.82
N PHE A 191 17.30 17.36 -16.54
CA PHE A 191 17.92 18.54 -15.90
C PHE A 191 17.06 19.28 -14.84
N PRO A 192 15.72 19.37 -14.94
CA PRO A 192 14.91 20.01 -13.89
C PRO A 192 14.84 19.23 -12.57
N ALA A 193 15.12 17.92 -12.56
CA ALA A 193 15.27 17.16 -11.32
C ALA A 193 16.58 17.53 -10.59
N TYR A 194 17.70 17.66 -11.33
CA TYR A 194 19.01 18.05 -10.78
C TYR A 194 19.05 19.52 -10.32
N LYS A 195 18.45 20.44 -11.10
CA LYS A 195 18.40 21.88 -10.78
C LYS A 195 17.18 22.29 -9.96
N GLY A 196 16.26 21.36 -9.73
CA GLY A 196 15.01 21.56 -8.99
C GLY A 196 14.19 22.74 -9.54
N LEU A 197 13.75 23.61 -8.64
CA LEU A 197 12.93 24.75 -9.02
C LEU A 197 13.71 25.90 -9.68
N ASP A 198 15.04 25.91 -9.64
CA ASP A 198 15.83 26.97 -10.28
C ASP A 198 16.13 26.67 -11.76
N ALA A 199 15.66 25.52 -12.26
CA ALA A 199 15.69 25.15 -13.67
C ALA A 199 14.95 26.14 -14.59
N ASN A 200 15.50 26.39 -15.79
CA ASN A 200 14.87 27.22 -16.80
C ASN A 200 13.78 26.47 -17.59
N TYR A 201 12.55 26.45 -17.05
CA TYR A 201 11.39 25.83 -17.69
C TYR A 201 11.05 26.38 -19.09
N SER A 202 11.46 27.60 -19.44
CA SER A 202 11.31 28.10 -20.81
C SER A 202 12.24 27.38 -21.79
N ALA A 203 13.48 27.08 -21.39
CA ALA A 203 14.40 26.27 -22.19
C ALA A 203 13.94 24.81 -22.26
N ALA A 204 13.28 24.29 -21.23
CA ALA A 204 12.64 22.97 -21.30
C ALA A 204 11.55 22.92 -22.39
N VAL A 205 10.73 23.95 -22.53
CA VAL A 205 9.73 24.06 -23.63
C VAL A 205 10.39 24.31 -25.01
N GLU A 206 11.55 24.97 -25.06
CA GLU A 206 12.28 25.23 -26.32
C GLU A 206 13.04 23.99 -26.84
N HIS A 207 13.48 23.09 -25.94
CA HIS A 207 14.39 21.98 -26.30
C HIS A 207 13.96 20.58 -25.86
N CYS A 208 12.87 20.37 -25.13
CA CYS A 208 12.48 19.05 -24.60
C CYS A 208 11.00 18.72 -24.84
N ASN A 209 10.70 17.46 -25.18
CA ASN A 209 9.31 17.00 -25.30
C ASN A 209 8.68 16.65 -23.95
N LEU A 210 9.50 16.30 -22.95
CA LEU A 210 9.10 16.13 -21.57
C LEU A 210 10.31 16.28 -20.65
N TRP A 211 10.07 16.51 -19.36
CA TRP A 211 11.15 16.64 -18.38
C TRP A 211 10.77 16.14 -16.98
N ARG A 212 11.68 15.37 -16.38
CA ARG A 212 11.56 14.92 -14.98
C ARG A 212 11.74 16.12 -14.05
N ASN A 213 10.72 16.43 -13.25
CA ASN A 213 10.72 17.63 -12.40
C ASN A 213 11.34 17.42 -11.00
N TYR A 214 11.40 16.18 -10.54
CA TYR A 214 11.62 15.83 -9.13
C TYR A 214 12.34 14.47 -9.03
N GLY A 215 12.76 14.09 -7.82
CA GLY A 215 13.49 12.85 -7.56
C GLY A 215 12.69 11.59 -7.92
N ASP A 216 13.42 10.50 -8.19
CA ASP A 216 12.89 9.23 -8.70
C ASP A 216 11.77 8.64 -7.85
N ILE A 217 10.75 8.12 -8.53
CA ILE A 217 9.75 7.25 -7.92
C ILE A 217 10.41 5.94 -7.47
N GLN A 218 9.89 5.43 -6.36
CA GLN A 218 10.26 4.14 -5.78
C GLN A 218 8.96 3.37 -5.59
N ASP A 219 9.03 2.04 -5.49
CA ASP A 219 7.89 1.14 -5.26
C ASP A 219 7.36 1.27 -3.82
N SER A 220 6.84 2.45 -3.49
CA SER A 220 6.17 2.77 -2.23
C SER A 220 5.13 3.88 -2.41
N TRP A 221 4.01 3.71 -1.71
CA TRP A 221 2.97 4.75 -1.65
C TRP A 221 3.51 6.08 -1.13
N ASP A 222 4.46 6.06 -0.18
CA ASP A 222 5.09 7.28 0.35
C ASP A 222 5.84 8.06 -0.75
N SER A 223 6.46 7.39 -1.73
CA SER A 223 7.06 8.04 -2.90
C SER A 223 5.99 8.72 -3.77
N VAL A 224 4.90 8.02 -4.11
CA VAL A 224 3.75 8.59 -4.83
C VAL A 224 3.17 9.81 -4.10
N VAL A 225 3.08 9.76 -2.77
CA VAL A 225 2.59 10.86 -1.93
C VAL A 225 3.56 12.04 -1.91
N LYS A 226 4.87 11.82 -1.81
CA LYS A 226 5.91 12.87 -1.89
C LYS A 226 5.83 13.60 -3.23
N ILE A 227 5.88 12.87 -4.34
CA ILE A 227 5.76 13.38 -5.71
C ILE A 227 4.46 14.19 -5.86
N THR A 228 3.32 13.58 -5.57
CA THR A 228 2.01 14.24 -5.71
C THR A 228 1.89 15.50 -4.85
N ASN A 229 2.48 15.52 -3.65
CA ASN A 229 2.52 16.72 -2.80
C ASN A 229 3.38 17.83 -3.38
N TRP A 230 4.57 17.52 -3.89
CA TRP A 230 5.45 18.50 -4.53
C TRP A 230 4.78 19.14 -5.76
N PHE A 231 4.25 18.33 -6.67
CA PHE A 231 3.52 18.82 -7.85
C PHE A 231 2.27 19.64 -7.49
N SER A 232 1.48 19.20 -6.50
CA SER A 232 0.31 19.96 -6.04
C SER A 232 0.69 21.33 -5.45
N TYR A 233 1.82 21.42 -4.76
CA TYR A 233 2.26 22.63 -4.08
C TYR A 233 2.88 23.65 -5.05
N TYR A 234 3.58 23.19 -6.08
CA TYR A 234 4.21 24.05 -7.10
C TYR A 234 3.39 24.20 -8.40
N GLN A 235 2.12 23.76 -8.44
CA GLN A 235 1.28 23.78 -9.64
C GLN A 235 1.27 25.13 -10.38
N ASP A 236 1.18 26.26 -9.66
CA ASP A 236 1.09 27.59 -10.26
C ASP A 236 2.39 28.00 -11.00
N LYS A 237 3.50 27.32 -10.74
CA LYS A 237 4.78 27.46 -11.45
C LYS A 237 4.96 26.41 -12.55
N LEU A 238 4.45 25.19 -12.37
CA LEU A 238 4.68 24.06 -13.29
C LEU A 238 3.67 24.00 -14.44
N LEU A 239 2.39 24.22 -14.15
CA LEU A 239 1.31 24.06 -15.14
C LEU A 239 1.40 25.02 -16.36
N PRO A 240 1.92 26.26 -16.26
CA PRO A 240 2.08 27.14 -17.43
C PRO A 240 3.01 26.61 -18.53
N TYR A 241 3.84 25.60 -18.24
CA TYR A 241 4.83 25.03 -19.17
C TYR A 241 4.42 23.67 -19.75
N ALA A 242 3.30 23.06 -19.32
CA ALA A 242 2.85 21.78 -19.86
C ALA A 242 1.79 21.95 -20.95
N GLY A 243 1.95 21.22 -22.06
CA GLY A 243 1.03 21.22 -23.19
C GLY A 243 1.47 20.29 -24.33
N PRO A 244 0.74 20.28 -25.46
CA PRO A 244 1.04 19.43 -26.61
C PRO A 244 2.49 19.61 -27.10
N GLY A 245 3.27 18.54 -27.03
CA GLY A 245 4.67 18.50 -27.43
C GLY A 245 5.67 18.81 -26.31
N HIS A 246 5.24 19.18 -25.09
CA HIS A 246 6.12 19.61 -23.99
C HIS A 246 5.50 19.35 -22.60
N TRP A 247 5.91 18.28 -21.90
CA TRP A 247 5.25 17.79 -20.67
C TRP A 247 6.10 17.85 -19.38
N ASN A 248 5.44 18.14 -18.26
CA ASN A 248 5.98 17.84 -16.93
C ASN A 248 5.89 16.33 -16.66
N ASP A 249 6.99 15.70 -16.23
CA ASP A 249 7.05 14.28 -15.90
C ASP A 249 7.21 14.04 -14.39
N PRO A 250 6.18 13.47 -13.71
CA PRO A 250 6.21 13.02 -12.32
C PRO A 250 6.78 11.60 -12.13
N ASP A 251 7.42 11.04 -13.17
CA ASP A 251 8.03 9.70 -13.21
C ASP A 251 7.04 8.54 -13.41
N MET A 252 7.58 7.32 -13.55
CA MET A 252 6.87 6.11 -14.00
C MET A 252 5.64 5.69 -13.18
N LEU A 253 4.76 4.90 -13.81
CA LEU A 253 3.69 4.14 -13.16
C LEU A 253 4.24 2.81 -12.60
N ILE A 254 4.04 2.60 -11.30
CA ILE A 254 4.46 1.41 -10.54
C ILE A 254 3.29 0.43 -10.29
N ILE A 255 2.22 0.58 -11.08
CA ILE A 255 0.97 -0.16 -10.95
C ILE A 255 1.20 -1.63 -11.30
N GLY A 256 1.07 -2.51 -10.29
CA GLY A 256 1.28 -3.95 -10.42
C GLY A 256 2.65 -4.45 -9.93
N ASN A 257 3.48 -3.58 -9.35
CA ASN A 257 4.69 -3.98 -8.59
C ASN A 257 4.31 -4.41 -7.15
N TYR A 258 5.23 -4.30 -6.19
CA TYR A 258 5.13 -4.88 -4.85
C TYR A 258 4.65 -3.90 -3.78
N GLY A 259 4.87 -2.60 -3.99
CA GLY A 259 4.74 -1.56 -2.96
C GLY A 259 3.39 -0.86 -2.87
N LEU A 260 2.56 -0.95 -3.92
CA LEU A 260 1.21 -0.37 -3.93
C LEU A 260 0.11 -1.40 -3.66
N SER A 261 -0.91 -0.96 -2.92
CA SER A 261 -2.21 -1.65 -2.87
C SER A 261 -3.02 -1.43 -4.17
N TYR A 262 -4.17 -2.10 -4.26
CA TYR A 262 -5.11 -1.87 -5.36
C TYR A 262 -5.65 -0.43 -5.38
N ASP A 263 -6.13 0.07 -4.24
CA ASP A 263 -6.64 1.43 -4.09
C ASP A 263 -5.57 2.49 -4.39
N GLN A 264 -4.32 2.25 -3.97
CA GLN A 264 -3.18 3.11 -4.26
C GLN A 264 -2.81 3.12 -5.75
N SER A 265 -2.97 1.99 -6.43
CA SER A 265 -2.78 1.90 -7.89
C SER A 265 -3.86 2.68 -8.65
N VAL A 266 -5.12 2.59 -8.22
CA VAL A 266 -6.22 3.43 -8.74
C VAL A 266 -5.94 4.91 -8.46
N ALA A 267 -5.37 5.24 -7.29
CA ALA A 267 -4.96 6.61 -6.96
C ALA A 267 -3.84 7.11 -7.88
N GLN A 268 -2.77 6.34 -8.13
CA GLN A 268 -1.70 6.76 -9.04
C GLN A 268 -2.26 7.01 -10.46
N MET A 269 -3.03 6.07 -11.01
CA MET A 269 -3.63 6.22 -12.35
C MET A 269 -4.57 7.44 -12.42
N THR A 270 -5.36 7.67 -11.36
CA THR A 270 -6.23 8.86 -11.23
C THR A 270 -5.41 10.15 -11.30
N ILE A 271 -4.34 10.24 -10.51
CA ILE A 271 -3.49 11.43 -10.37
C ILE A 271 -2.72 11.71 -11.67
N TRP A 272 -2.05 10.71 -12.25
CA TRP A 272 -1.29 10.85 -13.50
C TRP A 272 -2.21 11.22 -14.68
N SER A 273 -3.42 10.63 -14.74
CA SER A 273 -4.40 10.95 -15.80
C SER A 273 -4.86 12.40 -15.75
N VAL A 274 -5.19 12.94 -14.56
CA VAL A 274 -5.59 14.35 -14.45
C VAL A 274 -4.42 15.32 -14.54
N MET A 275 -3.20 14.93 -14.14
CA MET A 275 -2.00 15.75 -14.29
C MET A 275 -1.52 15.89 -15.76
N ALA A 276 -2.07 15.11 -16.70
CA ALA A 276 -1.53 14.98 -18.06
C ALA A 276 -0.05 14.52 -18.06
N ALA A 277 0.29 13.65 -17.11
CA ALA A 277 1.61 13.03 -17.01
C ALA A 277 1.82 11.99 -18.14
N PRO A 278 3.07 11.67 -18.50
CA PRO A 278 3.37 10.46 -19.26
C PRO A 278 2.80 9.21 -18.56
N LEU A 279 2.32 8.24 -19.33
CA LEU A 279 1.92 6.92 -18.81
C LEU A 279 2.99 5.90 -19.20
N ILE A 280 4.19 6.07 -18.65
CA ILE A 280 5.29 5.12 -18.79
C ILE A 280 5.19 4.09 -17.67
N MET A 281 4.84 2.85 -18.02
CA MET A 281 4.77 1.73 -17.09
C MET A 281 6.18 1.23 -16.74
N SER A 282 6.38 0.76 -15.52
CA SER A 282 7.55 -0.06 -15.18
C SER A 282 7.11 -1.22 -14.30
N VAL A 283 6.76 -2.35 -14.94
CA VAL A 283 6.15 -3.53 -14.31
C VAL A 283 6.40 -4.76 -15.18
N ASP A 284 6.46 -5.96 -14.59
CA ASP A 284 6.62 -7.20 -15.35
C ASP A 284 5.31 -7.59 -16.06
N LEU A 285 5.20 -7.25 -17.35
CA LEU A 285 4.02 -7.54 -18.18
C LEU A 285 3.78 -9.04 -18.40
N ARG A 286 4.73 -9.91 -18.05
CA ARG A 286 4.59 -11.37 -18.15
C ARG A 286 3.85 -11.94 -16.94
N THR A 287 3.90 -11.26 -15.80
CA THR A 287 3.39 -11.75 -14.50
C THR A 287 2.39 -10.80 -13.82
N ILE A 288 2.19 -9.58 -14.34
CA ILE A 288 1.19 -8.61 -13.85
C ILE A 288 -0.21 -9.23 -13.71
N LYS A 289 -0.85 -9.00 -12.56
CA LYS A 289 -2.18 -9.54 -12.28
C LYS A 289 -3.28 -8.81 -13.07
N PRO A 290 -4.40 -9.48 -13.41
CA PRO A 290 -5.49 -8.88 -14.19
C PRO A 290 -6.00 -7.56 -13.62
N GLU A 291 -6.19 -7.45 -12.31
CA GLU A 291 -6.77 -6.27 -11.67
C GLU A 291 -5.88 -5.01 -11.77
N PHE A 292 -4.55 -5.15 -11.88
CA PHE A 292 -3.64 -4.03 -12.12
C PHE A 292 -3.50 -3.73 -13.61
N ARG A 293 -3.48 -4.76 -14.46
CA ARG A 293 -3.53 -4.61 -15.92
C ARG A 293 -4.80 -3.89 -16.38
N ASP A 294 -5.94 -4.16 -15.76
CA ASP A 294 -7.22 -3.54 -16.15
C ASP A 294 -7.33 -2.07 -15.68
N ILE A 295 -6.58 -1.65 -14.65
CA ILE A 295 -6.35 -0.22 -14.33
C ILE A 295 -5.57 0.46 -15.46
N LEU A 296 -4.46 -0.15 -15.89
CA LEU A 296 -3.59 0.39 -16.94
C LEU A 296 -4.31 0.47 -18.29
N LEU A 297 -5.06 -0.57 -18.67
CA LEU A 297 -5.82 -0.62 -19.92
C LEU A 297 -7.17 0.13 -19.88
N ASN A 298 -7.43 0.92 -18.84
CA ASN A 298 -8.69 1.64 -18.69
C ASN A 298 -8.83 2.76 -19.72
N LYS A 299 -9.68 2.53 -20.72
CA LYS A 299 -9.84 3.40 -21.90
C LYS A 299 -10.40 4.79 -21.58
N ASP A 300 -11.18 4.95 -20.50
CA ASP A 300 -11.66 6.27 -20.09
C ASP A 300 -10.61 7.04 -19.28
N ALA A 301 -9.78 6.37 -18.48
CA ALA A 301 -8.63 6.99 -17.81
C ALA A 301 -7.56 7.44 -18.82
N ILE A 302 -7.18 6.54 -19.75
CA ILE A 302 -6.32 6.87 -20.89
C ILE A 302 -6.91 8.01 -21.71
N GLY A 303 -8.22 7.96 -22.04
CA GLY A 303 -8.90 9.00 -22.80
C GLY A 303 -8.99 10.36 -22.09
N ILE A 304 -8.81 10.42 -20.76
CA ILE A 304 -8.67 11.66 -19.99
C ILE A 304 -7.22 12.14 -20.00
N ASN A 305 -6.25 11.23 -19.90
CA ASN A 305 -4.83 11.55 -19.99
C ASN A 305 -4.49 12.13 -21.38
N GLN A 306 -4.82 11.40 -22.43
CA GLN A 306 -4.56 11.65 -23.85
C GLN A 306 -5.50 12.70 -24.50
N ASP A 307 -6.18 13.53 -23.71
CA ASP A 307 -7.03 14.59 -24.29
C ASP A 307 -6.18 15.65 -25.01
N VAL A 308 -6.46 15.85 -26.29
CA VAL A 308 -5.68 16.68 -27.22
C VAL A 308 -5.78 18.20 -26.96
N LEU A 309 -6.55 18.65 -25.97
CA LEU A 309 -6.42 20.01 -25.43
C LEU A 309 -5.11 20.18 -24.64
N GLY A 310 -4.52 19.09 -24.18
CA GLY A 310 -3.21 19.02 -23.53
C GLY A 310 -3.09 19.76 -22.20
N LYS A 311 -4.20 20.25 -21.63
CA LYS A 311 -4.21 20.94 -20.34
C LYS A 311 -4.07 19.92 -19.18
N PRO A 312 -3.13 20.13 -18.24
CA PRO A 312 -3.19 19.50 -16.93
C PRO A 312 -4.41 19.96 -16.12
N GLY A 313 -4.82 19.13 -15.16
CA GLY A 313 -5.82 19.45 -14.16
C GLY A 313 -5.27 20.29 -13.01
N VAL A 314 -6.07 21.25 -12.54
CA VAL A 314 -5.69 22.16 -11.43
C VAL A 314 -6.28 21.63 -10.12
N VAL A 315 -5.47 21.56 -9.06
CA VAL A 315 -5.95 21.26 -7.70
C VAL A 315 -6.85 22.39 -7.22
N LYS A 316 -8.14 22.09 -6.99
CA LYS A 316 -9.15 23.02 -6.46
C LYS A 316 -9.45 22.80 -4.98
N TYR A 317 -9.20 21.60 -4.46
CA TYR A 317 -9.40 21.24 -3.05
C TYR A 317 -8.16 20.52 -2.51
N ASN A 318 -7.74 20.88 -1.29
CA ASN A 318 -6.65 20.23 -0.56
C ASN A 318 -6.88 20.43 0.96
N LYS A 319 -7.68 19.56 1.59
CA LYS A 319 -8.05 19.60 3.02
C LYS A 319 -8.36 18.18 3.52
N ASN A 320 -8.34 17.94 4.83
CA ASN A 320 -8.73 16.65 5.45
C ASN A 320 -7.98 15.41 4.92
N LYS A 321 -6.75 15.61 4.39
CA LYS A 321 -5.97 14.65 3.60
C LYS A 321 -6.66 14.19 2.28
N ILE A 322 -7.61 14.93 1.74
CA ILE A 322 -8.23 14.70 0.41
C ILE A 322 -7.79 15.81 -0.55
N LYS A 323 -7.52 15.46 -1.81
CA LYS A 323 -7.32 16.41 -2.92
C LYS A 323 -8.31 16.18 -4.06
N ILE A 324 -8.66 17.27 -4.74
CA ILE A 324 -9.51 17.24 -5.94
C ILE A 324 -8.89 18.11 -7.03
N TRP A 325 -8.68 17.51 -8.20
CA TRP A 325 -8.23 18.15 -9.44
C TRP A 325 -9.41 18.33 -10.39
N VAL A 326 -9.39 19.42 -11.18
CA VAL A 326 -10.32 19.63 -12.30
C VAL A 326 -9.52 19.84 -13.58
N LYS A 327 -9.71 18.96 -14.57
CA LYS A 327 -9.14 19.03 -15.91
C LYS A 327 -10.23 19.35 -16.93
N GLU A 328 -9.94 20.30 -17.82
CA GLU A 328 -10.78 20.65 -18.98
C GLU A 328 -10.41 19.74 -20.17
N LEU A 329 -11.41 19.28 -20.93
CA LEU A 329 -11.24 18.35 -22.06
C LEU A 329 -11.72 18.98 -23.37
N VAL A 330 -11.16 18.56 -24.51
CA VAL A 330 -11.30 19.25 -25.80
C VAL A 330 -12.75 19.40 -26.31
N ASP A 331 -13.64 18.48 -25.94
CA ASP A 331 -15.03 18.47 -26.41
C ASP A 331 -15.97 19.33 -25.53
N GLY A 332 -15.43 19.99 -24.50
CA GLY A 332 -16.18 20.75 -23.49
C GLY A 332 -16.72 19.92 -22.32
N SER A 333 -16.28 18.66 -22.18
CA SER A 333 -16.40 17.90 -20.92
C SER A 333 -15.26 18.25 -19.95
N TYR A 334 -15.37 17.73 -18.72
CA TYR A 334 -14.35 17.85 -17.69
C TYR A 334 -14.00 16.47 -17.12
N ALA A 335 -12.78 16.32 -16.61
CA ALA A 335 -12.45 15.26 -15.68
C ALA A 335 -12.29 15.83 -14.27
N ILE A 336 -12.81 15.11 -13.28
CA ILE A 336 -12.56 15.37 -11.87
C ILE A 336 -11.82 14.16 -11.29
N GLY A 337 -10.58 14.37 -10.86
CA GLY A 337 -9.79 13.38 -10.14
C GLY A 337 -9.85 13.69 -8.65
N ILE A 338 -10.06 12.66 -7.83
CA ILE A 338 -10.14 12.76 -6.38
C ILE A 338 -9.16 11.74 -5.81
N ALA A 339 -8.32 12.13 -4.86
CA ALA A 339 -7.41 11.22 -4.18
C ALA A 339 -7.42 11.41 -2.66
N SER A 340 -7.38 10.29 -1.95
CA SER A 340 -7.31 10.20 -0.50
C SER A 340 -5.87 9.89 -0.06
N PHE A 341 -5.36 10.72 0.84
CA PHE A 341 -4.11 10.52 1.57
C PHE A 341 -4.39 10.17 3.03
N ARG A 342 -5.61 9.70 3.32
CA ARG A 342 -6.03 9.15 4.60
C ARG A 342 -5.50 7.73 4.80
N VAL A 343 -5.35 7.34 6.05
CA VAL A 343 -4.80 6.04 6.51
C VAL A 343 -5.56 5.50 7.73
N ASP A 344 -6.70 6.09 8.10
CA ASP A 344 -7.46 5.76 9.31
C ASP A 344 -8.42 4.57 9.11
N GLY A 345 -8.03 3.58 8.30
CA GLY A 345 -8.72 2.30 8.02
C GLY A 345 -10.13 2.37 7.41
N LYS A 346 -10.74 3.56 7.38
CA LYS A 346 -12.16 3.76 7.10
C LYS A 346 -12.40 4.68 5.90
N PRO A 347 -13.29 4.31 4.96
CA PRO A 347 -13.67 5.18 3.86
C PRO A 347 -14.29 6.52 4.32
N TYR A 348 -13.85 7.62 3.72
CA TYR A 348 -14.29 8.97 4.05
C TYR A 348 -15.31 9.47 3.05
N GLN A 349 -16.47 9.95 3.53
CA GLN A 349 -17.47 10.56 2.66
C GLN A 349 -17.25 12.08 2.52
N ILE A 350 -17.02 12.55 1.30
CA ILE A 350 -17.01 13.97 0.94
C ILE A 350 -18.32 14.36 0.23
N GLU A 351 -18.68 15.64 0.31
CA GLU A 351 -19.80 16.22 -0.42
C GLU A 351 -19.25 17.25 -1.44
N ILE A 352 -19.67 17.14 -2.70
CA ILE A 352 -19.14 17.90 -3.84
C ILE A 352 -20.29 18.58 -4.56
N VAL A 353 -20.27 19.92 -4.60
CA VAL A 353 -21.17 20.74 -5.42
C VAL A 353 -20.36 21.26 -6.60
N LEU A 354 -20.65 20.80 -7.83
CA LEU A 354 -19.80 21.05 -9.01
C LEU A 354 -19.53 22.54 -9.28
N LYS A 355 -20.50 23.41 -8.95
CA LYS A 355 -20.36 24.86 -9.11
C LYS A 355 -19.21 25.46 -8.31
N ASP A 356 -18.91 24.95 -7.13
CA ASP A 356 -17.82 25.45 -6.27
C ASP A 356 -16.43 25.18 -6.90
N TYR A 357 -16.37 24.28 -7.88
CA TYR A 357 -15.17 23.91 -8.63
C TYR A 357 -15.02 24.69 -9.96
N GLY A 358 -15.99 25.57 -10.28
CA GLY A 358 -15.98 26.43 -11.47
C GLY A 358 -16.70 25.83 -12.70
N LEU A 359 -17.61 24.86 -12.49
CA LEU A 359 -18.40 24.26 -13.57
C LEU A 359 -19.77 24.93 -13.68
N ASP A 360 -19.99 25.73 -14.73
CA ASP A 360 -21.15 26.65 -14.87
C ASP A 360 -22.27 26.19 -15.84
N ASN A 361 -22.21 24.98 -16.40
CA ASN A 361 -23.34 24.40 -17.18
C ASN A 361 -24.56 24.11 -16.29
N GLU A 362 -25.75 23.90 -16.86
CA GLU A 362 -26.97 23.57 -16.08
C GLU A 362 -26.85 22.24 -15.30
N GLY A 363 -26.11 21.27 -15.85
CA GLY A 363 -25.82 19.97 -15.26
C GLY A 363 -24.91 19.10 -16.15
N TYR A 364 -24.49 17.97 -15.59
CA TYR A 364 -23.59 17.01 -16.25
C TYR A 364 -24.09 15.57 -16.05
N LEU A 365 -23.83 14.71 -17.04
CA LEU A 365 -23.77 13.27 -16.85
C LEU A 365 -22.36 12.92 -16.35
N ILE A 366 -22.26 12.19 -15.25
CA ILE A 366 -21.01 11.82 -14.58
C ILE A 366 -20.82 10.31 -14.73
N ASN A 367 -19.78 9.90 -15.45
CA ASN A 367 -19.31 8.50 -15.46
C ASN A 367 -18.23 8.31 -14.38
N ASN A 368 -18.28 7.23 -13.60
CA ASN A 368 -17.13 6.81 -12.80
C ASN A 368 -16.23 5.92 -13.67
N VAL A 369 -14.94 6.22 -13.70
CA VAL A 369 -13.99 5.58 -14.62
C VAL A 369 -13.53 4.20 -14.15
N PHE A 370 -13.53 3.96 -12.83
CA PHE A 370 -13.02 2.71 -12.23
C PHE A 370 -14.10 1.81 -11.59
N GLU A 371 -15.37 2.21 -11.66
CA GLU A 371 -16.52 1.44 -11.15
C GLU A 371 -17.52 1.16 -12.27
N ASP A 372 -17.99 -0.09 -12.39
CA ASP A 372 -19.08 -0.48 -13.31
C ASP A 372 -20.44 -0.05 -12.74
N VAL A 373 -20.72 1.25 -12.81
CA VAL A 373 -21.94 1.90 -12.29
C VAL A 373 -22.61 2.79 -13.32
N GLU A 374 -23.94 2.78 -13.35
CA GLU A 374 -24.74 3.60 -14.28
C GLU A 374 -24.47 5.11 -14.11
N PRO A 375 -24.10 5.83 -15.19
CA PRO A 375 -23.77 7.26 -15.11
C PRO A 375 -24.90 8.13 -14.56
N ILE A 376 -24.57 9.02 -13.63
CA ILE A 376 -25.56 9.87 -12.93
C ILE A 376 -25.69 11.25 -13.57
N SER A 377 -26.92 11.74 -13.73
CA SER A 377 -27.20 13.10 -14.23
C SER A 377 -27.48 14.04 -13.06
N VAL A 378 -26.65 15.07 -12.88
CA VAL A 378 -26.66 15.95 -11.69
C VAL A 378 -26.62 17.43 -12.09
N SER A 379 -27.36 18.29 -11.38
CA SER A 379 -27.27 19.74 -11.55
C SER A 379 -26.05 20.33 -10.83
N VAL A 380 -25.42 21.38 -11.36
CA VAL A 380 -24.17 21.91 -10.76
C VAL A 380 -24.31 22.48 -9.34
N THR A 381 -25.54 22.79 -8.90
CA THR A 381 -25.85 23.23 -7.53
C THR A 381 -26.29 22.11 -6.60
N GLU A 382 -26.33 20.86 -7.07
CA GLU A 382 -26.77 19.70 -6.30
C GLU A 382 -25.56 19.01 -5.62
N PRO A 383 -25.63 18.68 -4.32
CA PRO A 383 -24.53 18.04 -3.61
C PRO A 383 -24.43 16.55 -3.92
N ILE A 384 -23.31 16.14 -4.52
CA ILE A 384 -22.96 14.75 -4.77
C ILE A 384 -22.19 14.22 -3.56
N LYS A 385 -22.58 13.06 -3.03
CA LYS A 385 -21.86 12.36 -1.96
C LYS A 385 -20.96 11.30 -2.57
N VAL A 386 -19.67 11.33 -2.22
CA VAL A 386 -18.66 10.38 -2.69
C VAL A 386 -18.03 9.72 -1.49
N LEU A 387 -18.01 8.38 -1.46
CA LEU A 387 -17.24 7.62 -0.49
C LEU A 387 -15.87 7.31 -1.10
N ILE A 388 -14.78 7.55 -0.36
CA ILE A 388 -13.41 7.40 -0.87
C ILE A 388 -12.60 6.60 0.15
N ASN A 389 -11.97 5.50 -0.27
CA ASN A 389 -11.19 4.64 0.61
C ASN A 389 -9.91 5.35 1.13
N PRO A 390 -9.34 4.92 2.27
CA PRO A 390 -7.98 5.26 2.67
C PRO A 390 -6.99 4.97 1.52
N THR A 391 -6.05 5.88 1.28
CA THR A 391 -5.06 5.81 0.19
C THR A 391 -5.62 5.67 -1.26
N GLY A 392 -6.94 5.68 -1.45
CA GLY A 392 -7.61 5.40 -2.72
C GLY A 392 -7.89 6.61 -3.62
N GLY A 393 -8.23 6.33 -4.89
CA GLY A 393 -8.59 7.32 -5.91
C GLY A 393 -9.98 7.11 -6.51
N VAL A 394 -10.58 8.19 -7.00
CA VAL A 394 -11.81 8.19 -7.81
C VAL A 394 -11.60 9.14 -8.98
N LEU A 395 -11.90 8.68 -10.20
CA LEU A 395 -11.80 9.49 -11.42
C LEU A 395 -13.16 9.55 -12.10
N TRP A 396 -13.64 10.77 -12.37
CA TRP A 396 -14.92 11.02 -13.01
C TRP A 396 -14.76 11.73 -14.36
N LYS A 397 -15.66 11.40 -15.30
CA LYS A 397 -15.81 12.07 -16.60
C LYS A 397 -17.17 12.75 -16.68
N LEU A 398 -17.19 14.07 -16.83
CA LEU A 398 -18.37 14.92 -16.71
C LEU A 398 -18.77 15.49 -18.07
N ILE A 399 -19.76 14.86 -18.71
CA ILE A 399 -20.27 15.24 -20.03
C ILE A 399 -21.44 16.23 -19.86
N PRO A 400 -21.43 17.42 -20.51
CA PRO A 400 -22.53 18.38 -20.38
C PRO A 400 -23.90 17.77 -20.76
N ALA A 401 -24.91 17.95 -19.89
CA ALA A 401 -26.19 17.25 -20.00
C ALA A 401 -26.98 17.54 -21.30
N THR A 402 -26.63 18.61 -22.02
CA THR A 402 -27.19 18.97 -23.34
C THR A 402 -26.87 17.96 -24.46
N LYS A 403 -25.98 16.99 -24.23
CA LYS A 403 -25.55 15.97 -25.22
C LYS A 403 -26.26 14.61 -25.12
N VAL A 404 -27.09 14.34 -24.11
CA VAL A 404 -27.46 12.95 -23.71
C VAL A 404 -28.95 12.64 -23.87
N VAL A 405 -29.27 11.48 -24.47
CA VAL A 405 -30.61 10.86 -24.50
C VAL A 405 -30.45 9.35 -24.25
N VAL A 406 -31.18 8.80 -23.26
CA VAL A 406 -31.11 7.37 -22.89
C VAL A 406 -32.51 6.83 -22.58
N GLU A 407 -32.84 5.64 -23.09
CA GLU A 407 -33.98 4.82 -22.62
C GLU A 407 -33.45 3.68 -21.71
N VAL A 408 -34.13 3.42 -20.59
CA VAL A 408 -33.76 2.34 -19.64
C VAL A 408 -34.94 1.41 -19.42
N THR A 409 -34.71 0.09 -19.40
CA THR A 409 -35.76 -0.92 -19.16
C THR A 409 -35.34 -1.93 -18.09
N PHE A 410 -36.00 -1.91 -16.92
CA PHE A 410 -35.72 -2.82 -15.81
C PHE A 410 -36.48 -4.16 -15.87
N ARG A 411 -35.92 -5.20 -15.23
CA ARG A 411 -36.61 -6.45 -14.84
C ARG A 411 -36.33 -6.82 -13.39
N LYS A 412 -37.25 -7.54 -12.74
CA LYS A 412 -37.26 -7.77 -11.28
C LYS A 412 -38.06 -9.02 -10.88
N PHE A 413 -37.49 -9.95 -10.10
CA PHE A 413 -38.10 -11.06 -9.33
C PHE A 413 -37.01 -11.67 -8.41
N GLY A 414 -37.23 -12.31 -7.25
CA GLY A 414 -38.43 -12.55 -6.42
C GLY A 414 -38.07 -13.39 -5.15
N ASN A 415 -38.83 -13.28 -4.04
CA ASN A 415 -38.42 -13.77 -2.69
C ASN A 415 -39.16 -15.06 -2.20
N LYS A 416 -38.59 -15.82 -1.22
CA LYS A 416 -39.15 -16.14 0.16
C LYS A 416 -38.77 -17.51 0.85
N CYS A 417 -38.35 -17.44 2.13
CA CYS A 417 -38.82 -18.22 3.34
C CYS A 417 -38.65 -19.78 3.46
N SER A 418 -38.63 -20.52 4.61
CA SER A 418 -38.69 -20.24 6.08
C SER A 418 -38.63 -21.50 7.04
N ASN A 419 -37.92 -21.47 8.19
CA ASN A 419 -38.19 -22.11 9.54
C ASN A 419 -38.15 -23.68 9.76
N TYR A 420 -38.04 -24.34 10.96
CA TYR A 420 -37.99 -23.99 12.42
C TYR A 420 -37.54 -25.16 13.41
N LYS A 421 -36.94 -24.84 14.61
CA LYS A 421 -37.03 -25.51 15.99
C LYS A 421 -36.30 -26.86 16.34
N MET A 422 -35.95 -27.28 17.60
CA MET A 422 -35.71 -26.68 18.97
C MET A 422 -35.34 -27.76 20.10
N PHE A 423 -34.84 -27.36 21.32
CA PHE A 423 -34.51 -28.10 22.61
C PHE A 423 -33.11 -28.79 22.74
N LEU A 424 -32.19 -28.56 23.73
CA LEU A 424 -32.09 -28.50 25.24
C LEU A 424 -31.88 -29.89 25.94
N PHE A 425 -31.10 -30.15 27.04
CA PHE A 425 -30.71 -29.38 28.27
C PHE A 425 -29.54 -30.03 29.13
N PHE A 426 -28.64 -29.25 29.78
CA PHE A 426 -27.94 -29.43 31.14
C PHE A 426 -26.99 -30.64 31.50
N VAL A 427 -25.98 -30.63 32.44
CA VAL A 427 -25.13 -29.59 33.17
C VAL A 427 -24.00 -30.15 34.13
N LEU A 428 -22.94 -29.35 34.46
CA LEU A 428 -21.86 -29.44 35.53
C LEU A 428 -20.96 -30.73 35.68
N SER A 429 -19.76 -30.80 36.34
CA SER A 429 -18.56 -29.95 36.72
C SER A 429 -17.59 -30.84 37.62
N LEU A 430 -16.50 -30.51 38.38
CA LEU A 430 -15.82 -29.28 38.90
C LEU A 430 -14.39 -29.55 39.52
N CYS A 431 -13.30 -28.93 39.00
CA CYS A 431 -11.95 -28.59 39.60
C CYS A 431 -11.04 -29.70 40.28
N THR A 432 -9.78 -29.51 40.75
CA THR A 432 -9.05 -28.36 41.39
C THR A 432 -7.49 -28.34 41.36
N LEU A 433 -6.91 -27.13 41.29
CA LEU A 433 -5.66 -26.58 41.91
C LEU A 433 -4.25 -27.14 41.54
N SER A 434 -3.13 -26.38 41.57
CA SER A 434 -2.79 -24.95 41.28
C SER A 434 -1.29 -24.66 41.54
N ALA A 435 -0.72 -23.63 40.89
CA ALA A 435 0.51 -22.92 41.29
C ALA A 435 0.38 -21.40 40.99
N HIS A 436 1.33 -20.54 41.39
CA HIS A 436 1.12 -19.08 41.36
C HIS A 436 2.00 -18.30 40.36
N ALA A 437 1.32 -17.77 39.35
CA ALA A 437 1.57 -16.50 38.66
C ALA A 437 0.18 -15.85 38.42
N LEU A 438 -0.03 -15.01 37.39
CA LEU A 438 -1.37 -14.82 36.81
C LEU A 438 -1.76 -16.09 36.00
N ASP A 439 -1.89 -17.21 36.71
CA ASP A 439 -2.27 -18.50 36.14
C ASP A 439 -3.81 -18.60 36.11
N ASN A 440 -4.44 -17.80 35.25
CA ASN A 440 -5.86 -17.93 34.94
C ASN A 440 -6.15 -19.04 33.91
N GLY A 441 -5.11 -19.74 33.43
CA GLY A 441 -5.21 -20.81 32.43
C GLY A 441 -5.51 -20.34 30.99
N LEU A 442 -5.59 -19.03 30.75
CA LEU A 442 -5.95 -18.44 29.46
C LEU A 442 -4.71 -17.95 28.69
N ALA A 443 -4.89 -17.71 27.38
CA ALA A 443 -3.87 -17.16 26.49
C ALA A 443 -2.50 -17.88 26.57
N LEU A 444 -2.49 -19.21 26.77
CA LEU A 444 -1.26 -20.01 26.81
C LEU A 444 -0.53 -20.04 25.45
N THR A 445 -1.24 -19.70 24.38
CA THR A 445 -0.72 -19.20 23.09
C THR A 445 -1.30 -17.80 22.83
N PRO A 446 -0.72 -17.00 21.92
CA PRO A 446 -1.20 -15.63 21.64
C PRO A 446 -2.68 -15.62 21.20
N PRO A 447 -3.54 -14.70 21.68
CA PRO A 447 -4.93 -14.65 21.25
C PRO A 447 -5.09 -14.47 19.73
N MET A 448 -6.01 -15.23 19.13
CA MET A 448 -6.39 -15.13 17.72
C MET A 448 -7.86 -14.75 17.58
N GLY A 449 -8.19 -13.74 16.77
CA GLY A 449 -9.56 -13.25 16.67
C GLY A 449 -9.75 -12.10 15.71
N TRP A 450 -10.81 -11.33 15.91
CA TRP A 450 -11.18 -10.15 15.13
C TRP A 450 -11.61 -9.02 16.08
N LEU A 451 -11.23 -7.79 15.77
CA LEU A 451 -11.51 -6.58 16.55
C LEU A 451 -11.83 -5.43 15.60
N HIS A 452 -12.89 -4.65 15.86
CA HIS A 452 -13.43 -3.72 14.86
C HIS A 452 -12.62 -2.44 14.62
N TRP A 453 -11.73 -2.05 15.53
CA TRP A 453 -11.26 -0.67 15.69
C TRP A 453 -10.62 -0.10 14.43
N GLU A 454 -9.57 -0.73 13.89
CA GLU A 454 -8.84 -0.17 12.74
C GLU A 454 -9.75 0.04 11.52
N ARG A 455 -10.47 -1.01 11.10
CA ARG A 455 -11.27 -0.97 9.87
C ARG A 455 -12.60 -0.20 9.99
N PHE A 456 -13.24 -0.18 11.15
CA PHE A 456 -14.59 0.39 11.32
C PHE A 456 -14.61 1.67 12.17
N ARG A 457 -13.65 1.82 13.11
CA ARG A 457 -13.48 2.97 14.02
C ARG A 457 -14.81 3.30 14.74
N CYS A 458 -14.94 4.53 15.22
CA CYS A 458 -16.16 5.02 15.87
C CYS A 458 -17.27 5.43 14.86
N GLU A 459 -17.70 4.54 13.95
CA GLU A 459 -18.89 4.81 13.11
C GLU A 459 -20.19 4.52 13.85
N THR A 460 -21.07 5.52 13.96
CA THR A 460 -22.32 5.43 14.75
C THR A 460 -23.58 5.85 13.98
N ASP A 461 -23.50 6.48 12.80
CA ASP A 461 -24.70 6.76 11.99
C ASP A 461 -25.11 5.53 11.16
N CYS A 462 -25.77 4.59 11.84
CA CYS A 462 -26.38 3.40 11.24
C CYS A 462 -27.47 3.68 10.19
N ARG A 463 -27.83 4.94 9.91
CA ARG A 463 -28.75 5.28 8.80
C ARG A 463 -27.98 5.58 7.52
N GLN A 464 -26.77 6.13 7.66
CA GLN A 464 -25.85 6.41 6.56
C GLN A 464 -24.97 5.20 6.24
N PHE A 465 -24.49 4.50 7.27
CA PHE A 465 -23.61 3.34 7.19
C PHE A 465 -24.22 2.10 7.87
N PRO A 466 -25.40 1.60 7.43
CA PRO A 466 -26.16 0.53 8.10
C PRO A 466 -25.45 -0.83 8.16
N PHE A 467 -24.35 -1.00 7.42
CA PHE A 467 -23.53 -2.21 7.44
C PHE A 467 -22.21 -2.03 8.21
N ASP A 468 -21.73 -0.80 8.38
CA ASP A 468 -20.38 -0.52 8.90
C ASP A 468 -20.38 0.21 10.25
N CYS A 469 -21.55 0.68 10.70
CA CYS A 469 -21.69 1.25 12.02
C CYS A 469 -21.53 0.20 13.14
N ILE A 470 -20.97 0.63 14.26
CA ILE A 470 -20.75 -0.17 15.46
C ILE A 470 -22.09 -0.51 16.08
N SER A 471 -22.55 -1.74 15.82
CA SER A 471 -23.91 -2.21 16.08
C SER A 471 -23.94 -3.74 16.20
N GLU A 472 -24.98 -4.30 16.82
CA GLU A 472 -25.10 -5.76 16.96
C GLU A 472 -25.10 -6.50 15.61
N ASN A 473 -25.50 -5.85 14.52
CA ASN A 473 -25.51 -6.45 13.18
C ASN A 473 -24.10 -6.63 12.61
N LEU A 474 -23.18 -5.69 12.88
CA LEU A 474 -21.77 -5.78 12.45
C LEU A 474 -21.12 -7.01 13.10
N PHE A 475 -21.17 -7.12 14.43
CA PHE A 475 -20.57 -8.23 15.17
C PHE A 475 -21.22 -9.58 14.83
N LYS A 476 -22.55 -9.62 14.61
CA LYS A 476 -23.24 -10.84 14.13
C LYS A 476 -22.72 -11.28 12.76
N ALA A 477 -22.58 -10.35 11.81
CA ALA A 477 -22.07 -10.65 10.47
C ALA A 477 -20.61 -11.13 10.48
N MET A 478 -19.76 -10.55 11.33
CA MET A 478 -18.36 -10.98 11.46
C MET A 478 -18.23 -12.32 12.18
N ALA A 479 -19.03 -12.57 13.22
CA ALA A 479 -19.11 -13.88 13.87
C ALA A 479 -19.64 -14.98 12.92
N ASP A 480 -20.67 -14.67 12.12
CA ASP A 480 -21.16 -15.55 11.06
C ASP A 480 -20.06 -15.87 10.05
N LYS A 481 -19.25 -14.87 9.67
CA LYS A 481 -18.12 -15.07 8.78
C LYS A 481 -17.00 -15.90 9.40
N MET A 482 -16.54 -15.59 10.61
CA MET A 482 -15.48 -16.34 11.27
C MET A 482 -15.82 -17.83 11.41
N ALA A 483 -17.08 -18.14 11.71
CA ALA A 483 -17.58 -19.52 11.88
C ALA A 483 -18.02 -20.24 10.60
N SER A 484 -17.97 -19.59 9.42
CA SER A 484 -18.36 -20.23 8.13
C SER A 484 -17.30 -20.15 7.04
N ASP A 485 -16.40 -19.17 7.10
CA ASP A 485 -15.37 -18.93 6.09
C ASP A 485 -14.00 -19.57 6.45
N GLY A 486 -13.91 -20.30 7.57
CA GLY A 486 -12.73 -21.10 7.98
C GLY A 486 -11.82 -20.50 9.05
N TYR A 487 -12.11 -19.29 9.53
CA TYR A 487 -11.26 -18.61 10.54
C TYR A 487 -11.29 -19.31 11.91
N LEU A 488 -12.47 -19.76 12.37
CA LEU A 488 -12.61 -20.54 13.59
C LEU A 488 -11.85 -21.88 13.52
N ASP A 489 -11.93 -22.58 12.39
CA ASP A 489 -11.19 -23.84 12.16
C ASP A 489 -9.65 -23.62 12.16
N ALA A 490 -9.21 -22.41 11.82
CA ALA A 490 -7.81 -21.99 11.86
C ALA A 490 -7.37 -21.41 13.22
N GLY A 491 -8.27 -21.34 14.21
CA GLY A 491 -7.98 -20.90 15.59
C GLY A 491 -8.42 -19.48 15.95
N TYR A 492 -8.93 -18.68 15.01
CA TYR A 492 -9.45 -17.34 15.30
C TYR A 492 -10.79 -17.43 16.05
N GLU A 493 -10.75 -17.38 17.39
CA GLU A 493 -11.91 -17.62 18.24
C GLU A 493 -12.58 -16.37 18.83
N TYR A 494 -11.87 -15.25 19.01
CA TYR A 494 -12.43 -14.04 19.67
C TYR A 494 -13.09 -13.06 18.69
N VAL A 495 -14.32 -12.61 18.99
CA VAL A 495 -15.00 -11.47 18.34
C VAL A 495 -15.03 -10.30 19.33
N ILE A 496 -14.15 -9.32 19.16
CA ILE A 496 -13.88 -8.25 20.13
C ILE A 496 -14.55 -6.94 19.69
N MET A 497 -15.33 -6.37 20.60
CA MET A 497 -15.99 -5.08 20.45
C MET A 497 -15.17 -3.99 21.14
N ASP A 498 -14.61 -3.06 20.36
CA ASP A 498 -13.87 -1.87 20.81
C ASP A 498 -14.78 -0.70 21.26
N ASP A 499 -14.22 0.50 21.46
CA ASP A 499 -14.92 1.73 21.88
C ASP A 499 -16.17 2.06 21.02
N CYS A 500 -16.97 3.02 21.49
CA CYS A 500 -18.21 3.50 20.89
C CYS A 500 -19.39 2.52 20.88
N TRP A 501 -19.31 1.37 21.55
CA TRP A 501 -20.46 0.49 21.78
C TRP A 501 -21.47 1.04 22.82
N LEU A 502 -20.97 1.91 23.70
CA LEU A 502 -21.65 2.45 24.88
C LEU A 502 -22.79 3.41 24.53
N ALA A 503 -23.73 3.54 25.48
CA ALA A 503 -24.58 4.73 25.61
C ALA A 503 -23.81 5.85 26.34
N MET A 504 -24.27 7.09 26.20
CA MET A 504 -23.60 8.25 26.84
C MET A 504 -23.75 8.32 28.37
N ASP A 505 -24.66 7.53 28.94
CA ASP A 505 -25.01 7.51 30.36
C ASP A 505 -25.04 6.07 30.90
N ARG A 506 -24.58 5.89 32.15
CA ARG A 506 -24.78 4.67 32.95
C ARG A 506 -26.24 4.60 33.46
N ASP A 507 -26.70 3.41 33.84
CA ASP A 507 -28.04 3.26 34.43
C ASP A 507 -28.15 3.79 35.88
N SER A 508 -29.35 3.69 36.46
CA SER A 508 -29.63 4.16 37.82
C SER A 508 -28.94 3.37 38.94
N GLU A 509 -28.33 2.22 38.62
CA GLU A 509 -27.51 1.42 39.54
C GLU A 509 -26.00 1.65 39.30
N GLY A 510 -25.64 2.49 38.33
CA GLY A 510 -24.26 2.81 37.95
C GLY A 510 -23.67 1.87 36.89
N ARG A 511 -24.46 0.97 36.30
CA ARG A 511 -23.97 -0.03 35.33
C ARG A 511 -23.80 0.58 33.94
N LEU A 512 -22.79 0.11 33.22
CA LEU A 512 -22.63 0.37 31.78
C LEU A 512 -23.88 -0.06 31.00
N GLN A 513 -24.21 0.69 29.96
CA GLN A 513 -25.29 0.40 29.03
C GLN A 513 -24.75 0.47 27.60
N ALA A 514 -25.19 -0.45 26.73
CA ALA A 514 -24.97 -0.30 25.29
C ALA A 514 -25.96 0.71 24.70
N ASP A 515 -25.61 1.30 23.56
CA ASP A 515 -26.52 2.12 22.79
C ASP A 515 -27.78 1.32 22.38
N PRO A 516 -28.99 1.74 22.80
CA PRO A 516 -30.21 0.95 22.62
C PRO A 516 -30.74 0.92 21.18
N ASP A 517 -30.34 1.89 20.33
CA ASP A 517 -30.72 1.90 18.91
C ASP A 517 -29.76 1.02 18.08
N ARG A 518 -28.49 0.91 18.50
CA ARG A 518 -27.45 0.12 17.82
C ARG A 518 -27.29 -1.31 18.36
N PHE A 519 -27.69 -1.56 19.60
CA PHE A 519 -27.68 -2.87 20.26
C PHE A 519 -29.04 -3.19 20.92
N PRO A 520 -30.17 -3.16 20.17
CA PRO A 520 -31.52 -3.34 20.73
C PRO A 520 -31.77 -4.71 21.40
N SER A 521 -30.92 -5.72 21.18
CA SER A 521 -30.95 -7.00 21.89
C SER A 521 -30.21 -6.98 23.25
N GLY A 522 -29.35 -5.98 23.47
CA GLY A 522 -28.41 -5.91 24.60
C GLY A 522 -27.17 -6.81 24.44
N ILE A 523 -26.07 -6.46 25.10
CA ILE A 523 -24.76 -7.13 24.92
C ILE A 523 -24.80 -8.62 25.27
N LYS A 524 -25.52 -9.03 26.32
CA LYS A 524 -25.66 -10.46 26.64
C LYS A 524 -26.23 -11.26 25.46
N ALA A 525 -27.21 -10.74 24.74
CA ALA A 525 -27.81 -11.44 23.60
C ALA A 525 -26.87 -11.48 22.37
N LEU A 526 -25.90 -10.56 22.29
CA LEU A 526 -24.82 -10.61 21.32
C LEU A 526 -23.76 -11.66 21.71
N ALA A 527 -23.33 -11.68 22.97
CA ALA A 527 -22.43 -12.72 23.50
C ALA A 527 -23.04 -14.13 23.33
N ASP A 528 -24.32 -14.33 23.71
CA ASP A 528 -25.07 -15.58 23.52
C ASP A 528 -25.14 -15.98 22.02
N TYR A 529 -25.16 -15.02 21.08
CA TYR A 529 -25.11 -15.31 19.64
C TYR A 529 -23.72 -15.79 19.20
N VAL A 530 -22.66 -15.13 19.66
CA VAL A 530 -21.26 -15.46 19.36
C VAL A 530 -20.90 -16.83 19.94
N HIS A 531 -21.26 -17.11 21.20
CA HIS A 531 -21.12 -18.44 21.82
C HIS A 531 -21.86 -19.53 21.06
N ALA A 532 -23.05 -19.23 20.51
CA ALA A 532 -23.81 -20.18 19.69
C ALA A 532 -23.16 -20.50 18.32
N LYS A 533 -22.07 -19.82 17.95
CA LYS A 533 -21.21 -20.16 16.80
C LYS A 533 -19.96 -20.97 17.18
N GLY A 534 -19.69 -21.18 18.48
CA GLY A 534 -18.43 -21.71 18.97
C GLY A 534 -17.31 -20.66 19.10
N LEU A 535 -17.65 -19.37 18.96
CA LEU A 535 -16.73 -18.23 19.14
C LEU A 535 -16.81 -17.69 20.57
N LYS A 536 -15.83 -16.88 20.95
CA LYS A 536 -15.73 -16.12 22.21
C LYS A 536 -16.05 -14.64 21.97
N PHE A 537 -16.65 -13.96 22.94
CA PHE A 537 -17.04 -12.55 22.81
C PHE A 537 -16.16 -11.63 23.67
N GLY A 538 -15.53 -10.64 23.05
CA GLY A 538 -14.71 -9.62 23.72
C GLY A 538 -15.38 -8.26 23.77
N ILE A 539 -15.03 -7.47 24.78
CA ILE A 539 -15.49 -6.09 24.99
C ILE A 539 -14.32 -5.16 25.30
N TYR A 540 -14.57 -3.86 25.19
CA TYR A 540 -13.66 -2.77 25.53
C TYR A 540 -14.26 -1.92 26.65
N GLU A 541 -13.38 -1.39 27.49
CA GLU A 541 -13.67 -0.33 28.44
C GLU A 541 -12.38 0.50 28.69
N ASP A 542 -12.49 1.67 29.32
CA ASP A 542 -11.34 2.52 29.66
C ASP A 542 -11.19 2.67 31.19
N TYR A 543 -9.96 2.58 31.72
CA TYR A 543 -9.72 2.75 33.16
C TYR A 543 -10.05 4.17 33.66
N GLY A 544 -9.99 5.18 32.80
CA GLY A 544 -10.18 6.58 33.15
C GLY A 544 -11.63 7.00 33.36
N THR A 545 -11.82 8.32 33.47
CA THR A 545 -13.16 8.90 33.66
C THR A 545 -14.06 8.77 32.43
N LYS A 546 -13.47 8.56 31.27
CA LYS A 546 -14.11 8.45 29.95
C LYS A 546 -13.24 7.63 29.02
N THR A 547 -13.87 6.93 28.07
CA THR A 547 -13.18 6.31 26.93
C THR A 547 -12.51 7.34 26.03
N CYS A 548 -11.62 6.92 25.12
CA CYS A 548 -10.97 7.83 24.18
C CYS A 548 -11.97 8.58 23.27
N ALA A 549 -13.08 7.96 22.86
CA ALA A 549 -14.17 8.65 22.15
C ALA A 549 -15.12 9.45 23.06
N GLY A 550 -14.97 9.34 24.39
CA GLY A 550 -15.64 10.18 25.38
C GLY A 550 -16.90 9.61 26.02
N TYR A 551 -17.15 8.30 25.90
CA TYR A 551 -18.21 7.58 26.61
C TYR A 551 -17.87 7.39 28.11
N PRO A 552 -18.77 6.91 28.98
CA PRO A 552 -18.47 6.72 30.41
C PRO A 552 -17.40 5.65 30.63
N GLY A 553 -16.27 6.02 31.26
CA GLY A 553 -15.19 5.07 31.61
C GLY A 553 -15.42 4.36 32.94
N SER A 554 -14.50 3.46 33.30
CA SER A 554 -14.57 2.55 34.46
C SER A 554 -13.98 3.10 35.77
N LEU A 555 -13.41 4.31 35.79
CA LEU A 555 -12.90 4.90 37.03
C LEU A 555 -14.01 5.00 38.09
N ASP A 556 -13.69 4.63 39.33
CA ASP A 556 -14.63 4.46 40.45
C ASP A 556 -15.72 3.37 40.26
N HIS A 557 -15.71 2.61 39.15
CA HIS A 557 -16.74 1.62 38.79
C HIS A 557 -16.22 0.19 38.51
N LEU A 558 -14.91 -0.07 38.62
CA LEU A 558 -14.25 -1.34 38.28
C LEU A 558 -14.98 -2.60 38.78
N GLU A 559 -15.47 -2.60 40.04
CA GLU A 559 -16.17 -3.75 40.64
C GLU A 559 -17.52 -4.07 39.97
N ILE A 560 -18.30 -3.05 39.62
CA ILE A 560 -19.63 -3.23 39.02
C ILE A 560 -19.53 -3.51 37.52
N ASP A 561 -18.48 -3.01 36.87
CA ASP A 561 -18.22 -3.24 35.45
C ASP A 561 -17.69 -4.67 35.22
N ALA A 562 -16.71 -5.13 36.02
CA ALA A 562 -16.23 -6.52 35.98
C ALA A 562 -17.38 -7.54 36.14
N LYS A 563 -18.27 -7.31 37.12
CA LYS A 563 -19.48 -8.13 37.32
C LYS A 563 -20.44 -8.04 36.15
N THR A 564 -20.59 -6.87 35.54
CA THR A 564 -21.43 -6.68 34.35
C THR A 564 -20.91 -7.45 33.14
N PHE A 565 -19.60 -7.43 32.89
CA PHE A 565 -18.98 -8.22 31.83
C PHE A 565 -19.17 -9.73 32.06
N ALA A 566 -18.98 -10.20 33.29
CA ALA A 566 -19.20 -11.61 33.63
C ALA A 566 -20.69 -12.05 33.52
N GLU A 567 -21.64 -11.21 33.95
CA GLU A 567 -23.09 -11.45 33.80
C GLU A 567 -23.55 -11.45 32.34
N TRP A 568 -22.92 -10.64 31.48
CA TRP A 568 -23.15 -10.64 30.04
C TRP A 568 -22.48 -11.80 29.30
N GLY A 569 -21.51 -12.47 29.91
CA GLY A 569 -20.79 -13.58 29.30
C GLY A 569 -19.60 -13.17 28.43
N VAL A 570 -18.96 -12.04 28.74
CA VAL A 570 -17.71 -11.60 28.09
C VAL A 570 -16.57 -12.58 28.39
N ASP A 571 -15.77 -12.92 27.39
CA ASP A 571 -14.60 -13.82 27.47
C ASP A 571 -13.25 -13.09 27.36
N TYR A 572 -13.27 -11.81 26.97
CA TYR A 572 -12.09 -10.98 26.74
C TYR A 572 -12.43 -9.51 27.06
N LEU A 573 -11.55 -8.81 27.78
CA LEU A 573 -11.68 -7.38 28.08
C LEU A 573 -10.41 -6.63 27.63
N LYS A 574 -10.56 -5.72 26.69
CA LYS A 574 -9.59 -4.65 26.41
C LYS A 574 -9.83 -3.50 27.41
N MET A 575 -8.76 -3.01 28.04
CA MET A 575 -8.79 -1.92 29.02
C MET A 575 -7.83 -0.81 28.62
N ASP A 576 -8.40 0.33 28.25
CA ASP A 576 -7.74 1.54 27.77
C ASP A 576 -7.33 2.47 28.94
N GLY A 577 -6.75 3.63 28.62
CA GLY A 577 -6.20 4.59 29.58
C GLY A 577 -6.37 6.07 29.21
N CYS A 578 -7.33 6.44 28.37
CA CYS A 578 -7.65 7.85 28.13
C CYS A 578 -8.30 8.50 29.37
N ASN A 579 -8.21 9.83 29.48
CA ASN A 579 -8.87 10.61 30.54
C ASN A 579 -8.53 10.18 32.00
N VAL A 580 -7.35 9.59 32.21
CA VAL A 580 -6.74 9.28 33.52
C VAL A 580 -5.87 10.47 33.98
N THR A 581 -5.85 10.78 35.28
CA THR A 581 -4.87 11.72 35.88
C THR A 581 -4.67 11.41 37.37
N PRO A 582 -3.43 11.22 37.86
CA PRO A 582 -2.17 11.10 37.12
C PRO A 582 -2.06 9.77 36.35
N ASP A 583 -1.20 9.71 35.33
CA ASP A 583 -0.97 8.49 34.54
C ASP A 583 -0.40 7.34 35.40
N GLU A 584 0.28 7.65 36.50
CA GLU A 584 0.76 6.63 37.44
C GLU A 584 -0.35 5.79 38.10
N ALA A 585 -1.62 6.23 38.09
CA ALA A 585 -2.74 5.48 38.67
C ALA A 585 -3.09 4.18 37.92
N MET A 586 -2.82 4.11 36.61
CA MET A 586 -3.22 2.96 35.77
C MET A 586 -2.68 1.61 36.25
N GLU A 587 -1.45 1.56 36.76
CA GLU A 587 -0.82 0.30 37.21
C GLU A 587 -1.57 -0.31 38.40
N ALA A 588 -2.05 0.52 39.34
CA ALA A 588 -2.90 0.06 40.43
C ALA A 588 -4.32 -0.29 39.96
N GLY A 589 -4.87 0.51 39.04
CA GLY A 589 -6.20 0.29 38.46
C GLY A 589 -6.34 -1.03 37.71
N HIS A 590 -5.34 -1.41 36.91
CA HIS A 590 -5.34 -2.67 36.17
C HIS A 590 -5.18 -3.89 37.09
N LEU A 591 -4.35 -3.81 38.14
CA LEU A 591 -4.29 -4.84 39.19
C LEU A 591 -5.64 -5.00 39.90
N GLU A 592 -6.33 -3.90 40.17
CA GLU A 592 -7.63 -3.94 40.84
C GLU A 592 -8.74 -4.51 39.94
N MET A 593 -8.77 -4.13 38.65
CA MET A 593 -9.66 -4.76 37.66
C MET A 593 -9.37 -6.26 37.50
N ALA A 594 -8.10 -6.67 37.36
CA ALA A 594 -7.72 -8.07 37.26
C ALA A 594 -8.20 -8.90 38.47
N ARG A 595 -8.12 -8.33 39.69
CA ARG A 595 -8.72 -8.94 40.89
C ARG A 595 -10.24 -9.04 40.78
N TYR A 596 -10.94 -7.98 40.39
CA TYR A 596 -12.40 -8.00 40.28
C TYR A 596 -12.91 -8.98 39.22
N LEU A 597 -12.23 -9.10 38.07
CA LEU A 597 -12.54 -10.10 37.03
C LEU A 597 -12.44 -11.51 37.61
N ASN A 598 -11.34 -11.84 38.30
CA ASN A 598 -11.13 -13.13 38.95
C ASN A 598 -12.19 -13.42 40.04
N GLU A 599 -12.56 -12.40 40.82
CA GLU A 599 -13.62 -12.50 41.85
C GLU A 599 -15.03 -12.76 41.27
N THR A 600 -15.27 -12.54 39.97
CA THR A 600 -16.52 -12.98 39.32
C THR A 600 -16.61 -14.51 39.14
N GLY A 601 -15.46 -15.20 39.16
CA GLY A 601 -15.37 -16.63 38.83
C GLY A 601 -15.59 -16.96 37.34
N ARG A 602 -15.59 -15.96 36.45
CA ARG A 602 -15.55 -16.16 34.99
C ARG A 602 -14.12 -16.03 34.48
N GLU A 603 -13.75 -16.96 33.60
CA GLU A 603 -12.53 -16.89 32.78
C GLU A 603 -12.67 -15.75 31.74
N ILE A 604 -11.87 -14.69 31.90
CA ILE A 604 -11.82 -13.52 31.01
C ILE A 604 -10.36 -13.20 30.69
N VAL A 605 -10.00 -13.14 29.41
CA VAL A 605 -8.68 -12.67 28.94
C VAL A 605 -8.58 -11.17 29.17
N PHE A 606 -7.55 -10.68 29.87
CA PHE A 606 -7.40 -9.26 30.15
C PHE A 606 -6.27 -8.62 29.34
N SER A 607 -6.62 -7.63 28.51
CA SER A 607 -5.74 -6.92 27.57
C SER A 607 -5.57 -5.47 28.02
N CYS A 608 -4.36 -5.07 28.38
CA CYS A 608 -4.10 -3.83 29.11
C CYS A 608 -3.30 -2.80 28.30
N GLU A 609 -3.78 -1.57 28.19
CA GLU A 609 -3.11 -0.55 27.37
C GLU A 609 -2.23 0.42 28.17
N PHE A 610 -2.18 0.29 29.51
CA PHE A 610 -1.32 1.14 30.33
C PHE A 610 0.16 1.21 29.91
N PRO A 611 0.80 0.16 29.32
CA PRO A 611 2.19 0.27 28.89
C PRO A 611 2.41 1.21 27.70
N LEU A 612 1.41 1.40 26.83
CA LEU A 612 1.40 2.46 25.80
C LEU A 612 1.42 3.84 26.47
N TYR A 613 0.44 4.13 27.32
CA TYR A 613 0.33 5.44 27.98
C TYR A 613 1.51 5.77 28.91
N ARG A 614 2.12 4.76 29.53
CA ARG A 614 3.30 4.92 30.40
C ARG A 614 4.63 4.88 29.65
N GLY A 615 4.68 4.33 28.44
CA GLY A 615 5.87 4.24 27.59
C GLY A 615 7.10 3.67 28.31
N ASP A 616 8.19 4.45 28.35
CA ASP A 616 9.42 4.06 29.05
C ASP A 616 9.24 3.91 30.57
N LYS A 617 8.21 4.51 31.19
CA LYS A 617 7.89 4.36 32.62
C LYS A 617 7.13 3.06 32.96
N ALA A 618 6.71 2.26 31.98
CA ALA A 618 5.78 1.15 32.21
C ALA A 618 6.42 -0.02 32.99
N ASN A 619 5.78 -0.47 34.07
CA ASN A 619 6.25 -1.59 34.89
C ASN A 619 5.71 -2.93 34.39
N TYR A 620 6.51 -3.66 33.60
CA TYR A 620 6.10 -4.94 33.01
C TYR A 620 5.91 -6.05 34.05
N SER A 621 6.48 -5.94 35.26
CA SER A 621 6.15 -6.87 36.35
C SER A 621 4.68 -6.75 36.78
N VAL A 622 4.11 -5.55 36.73
CA VAL A 622 2.66 -5.33 36.97
C VAL A 622 1.83 -5.81 35.79
N ALA A 623 2.33 -5.67 34.56
CA ALA A 623 1.66 -6.20 33.38
C ALA A 623 1.54 -7.73 33.44
N ILE A 624 2.62 -8.44 33.82
CA ILE A 624 2.63 -9.90 34.02
C ILE A 624 1.77 -10.34 35.23
N GLU A 625 1.61 -9.50 36.26
CA GLU A 625 0.77 -9.79 37.42
C GLU A 625 -0.73 -9.56 37.16
N ALA A 626 -1.08 -8.60 36.30
CA ALA A 626 -2.47 -8.21 36.03
C ALA A 626 -3.06 -8.77 34.73
N CYS A 627 -2.26 -8.86 33.66
CA CYS A 627 -2.74 -8.90 32.27
C CYS A 627 -2.30 -10.16 31.50
N ASN A 628 -3.15 -10.65 30.61
CA ASN A 628 -2.79 -11.70 29.66
C ASN A 628 -2.07 -11.18 28.41
N LEU A 629 -2.25 -9.92 28.08
CA LEU A 629 -1.52 -9.21 27.04
C LEU A 629 -1.58 -7.70 27.27
N TRP A 630 -0.72 -6.93 26.60
CA TRP A 630 -0.69 -5.48 26.74
C TRP A 630 -0.16 -4.76 25.50
N ARG A 631 -0.71 -3.58 25.19
CA ARG A 631 -0.27 -2.76 24.06
C ARG A 631 1.01 -2.00 24.40
N ASN A 632 2.04 -2.15 23.56
CA ASN A 632 3.39 -1.60 23.82
C ASN A 632 3.65 -0.22 23.20
N TYR A 633 2.87 0.15 22.19
CA TYR A 633 3.13 1.30 21.31
C TYR A 633 1.84 1.80 20.64
N ASN A 634 1.96 2.88 19.86
CA ASN A 634 0.87 3.61 19.21
C ASN A 634 -0.12 2.71 18.45
N ASP A 635 -1.33 3.21 18.24
CA ASP A 635 -2.33 2.61 17.35
C ASP A 635 -1.80 2.42 15.93
N ILE A 636 -2.08 1.25 15.37
CA ILE A 636 -1.85 0.96 13.96
C ILE A 636 -2.87 1.72 13.10
N GLU A 637 -2.44 2.09 11.91
CA GLU A 637 -3.20 2.84 10.91
C GLU A 637 -2.99 2.12 9.58
N ASP A 638 -4.04 1.92 8.79
CA ASP A 638 -4.02 1.28 7.46
C ASP A 638 -3.02 1.91 6.47
N SER A 639 -1.75 1.55 6.62
CA SER A 639 -0.59 2.01 5.87
C SER A 639 0.69 1.25 6.24
N TRP A 640 1.53 0.98 5.25
CA TRP A 640 2.86 0.39 5.48
C TRP A 640 3.77 1.23 6.40
N VAL A 641 3.59 2.56 6.38
CA VAL A 641 4.31 3.50 7.28
C VAL A 641 3.95 3.26 8.75
N SER A 642 2.72 2.88 9.10
CA SER A 642 2.37 2.58 10.50
C SER A 642 3.00 1.25 10.94
N VAL A 643 2.87 0.20 10.11
CA VAL A 643 3.51 -1.11 10.34
C VAL A 643 5.02 -0.94 10.57
N THR A 644 5.74 -0.26 9.67
CA THR A 644 7.19 -0.08 9.80
C THR A 644 7.61 0.79 10.99
N ASN A 645 6.78 1.75 11.43
CA ASN A 645 7.04 2.49 12.68
C ASN A 645 6.94 1.58 13.92
N ILE A 646 5.92 0.71 13.97
CA ILE A 646 5.77 -0.30 15.04
C ILE A 646 6.97 -1.27 15.02
N VAL A 647 7.37 -1.76 13.85
CA VAL A 647 8.54 -2.64 13.67
C VAL A 647 9.83 -1.97 14.15
N ASN A 648 10.07 -0.71 13.79
CA ASN A 648 11.27 0.01 14.24
C ASN A 648 11.26 0.26 15.76
N HIS A 649 10.09 0.49 16.38
CA HIS A 649 9.97 0.60 17.84
C HIS A 649 10.22 -0.75 18.54
N TYR A 650 9.67 -1.85 18.04
CA TYR A 650 9.93 -3.19 18.59
C TYR A 650 11.39 -3.61 18.42
N LYS A 651 11.97 -3.42 17.23
CA LYS A 651 13.40 -3.61 16.91
C LYS A 651 14.31 -2.88 17.90
N LYS A 652 14.00 -1.61 18.21
CA LYS A 652 14.75 -0.78 19.18
C LYS A 652 14.64 -1.27 20.63
N ASN A 653 13.54 -1.94 21.00
CA ASN A 653 13.22 -2.33 22.38
C ASN A 653 13.25 -3.85 22.62
N GLN A 654 13.76 -4.64 21.67
CA GLN A 654 13.57 -6.10 21.67
C GLN A 654 14.06 -6.81 22.94
N ASP A 655 15.21 -6.41 23.49
CA ASP A 655 15.77 -7.01 24.72
C ASP A 655 14.80 -6.92 25.92
N LYS A 656 14.00 -5.84 25.98
CA LYS A 656 12.95 -5.63 26.98
C LYS A 656 11.71 -6.46 26.69
N TYR A 657 11.30 -6.56 25.43
CA TYR A 657 10.05 -7.22 25.02
C TYR A 657 10.18 -8.76 24.96
N VAL A 658 11.26 -9.29 24.40
CA VAL A 658 11.57 -10.73 24.40
C VAL A 658 11.65 -11.30 25.81
N ALA A 659 12.11 -10.51 26.79
CA ALA A 659 12.25 -10.93 28.19
C ALA A 659 10.95 -10.94 29.01
N VAL A 660 9.83 -10.46 28.47
CA VAL A 660 8.54 -10.33 29.19
C VAL A 660 7.36 -11.00 28.49
N ALA A 661 7.49 -11.40 27.22
CA ALA A 661 6.50 -12.25 26.56
C ALA A 661 6.63 -13.72 27.00
N GLY A 662 5.50 -14.42 27.08
CA GLY A 662 5.44 -15.85 27.34
C GLY A 662 4.01 -16.39 27.43
N PRO A 663 3.85 -17.71 27.63
CA PRO A 663 2.53 -18.33 27.78
C PRO A 663 1.68 -17.66 28.87
N GLY A 664 0.55 -17.09 28.46
CA GLY A 664 -0.36 -16.36 29.34
C GLY A 664 -0.06 -14.87 29.51
N HIS A 665 0.99 -14.30 28.91
CA HIS A 665 1.40 -12.90 29.07
C HIS A 665 2.16 -12.33 27.84
N TRP A 666 1.47 -11.65 26.92
CA TRP A 666 2.02 -11.25 25.60
C TRP A 666 2.23 -9.74 25.39
N ASN A 667 3.24 -9.38 24.61
CA ASN A 667 3.36 -8.03 24.02
C ASN A 667 2.42 -7.90 22.81
N ASP A 668 1.63 -6.84 22.76
CA ASP A 668 0.69 -6.56 21.66
C ASP A 668 1.18 -5.38 20.79
N PRO A 669 1.61 -5.66 19.54
CA PRO A 669 1.99 -4.65 18.55
C PRO A 669 0.78 -4.07 17.78
N ASP A 670 -0.44 -4.34 18.23
CA ASP A 670 -1.73 -3.97 17.62
C ASP A 670 -2.15 -4.83 16.42
N MET A 671 -3.35 -4.57 15.88
CA MET A 671 -4.11 -5.39 14.94
C MET A 671 -3.42 -5.73 13.61
N LEU A 672 -3.81 -6.86 13.03
CA LEU A 672 -3.55 -7.20 11.63
C LEU A 672 -4.51 -6.44 10.70
N ILE A 673 -3.95 -5.62 9.80
CA ILE A 673 -4.69 -4.82 8.80
C ILE A 673 -4.72 -5.50 7.41
N ILE A 674 -4.40 -6.80 7.38
CA ILE A 674 -4.29 -7.63 6.19
C ILE A 674 -5.65 -7.72 5.48
N GLY A 675 -5.73 -7.16 4.26
CA GLY A 675 -6.94 -7.10 3.45
C GLY A 675 -7.76 -5.81 3.59
N ASN A 676 -7.23 -4.78 4.26
CA ASN A 676 -7.74 -3.40 4.17
C ASN A 676 -7.19 -2.70 2.90
N PHE A 677 -7.04 -1.38 2.92
CA PHE A 677 -6.79 -0.56 1.73
C PHE A 677 -5.33 -0.11 1.60
N GLY A 678 -4.59 -0.06 2.71
CA GLY A 678 -3.29 0.60 2.85
C GLY A 678 -2.07 -0.29 2.66
N LEU A 679 -2.23 -1.62 2.64
CA LEU A 679 -1.14 -2.58 2.40
C LEU A 679 -1.25 -3.26 1.02
N SER A 680 -0.10 -3.53 0.41
CA SER A 680 0.04 -4.46 -0.70
C SER A 680 -0.06 -5.93 -0.24
N LEU A 681 -0.03 -6.87 -1.19
CA LEU A 681 -0.01 -8.31 -0.88
C LEU A 681 1.28 -8.72 -0.15
N ASP A 682 2.43 -8.22 -0.59
CA ASP A 682 3.73 -8.57 0.00
C ASP A 682 3.94 -7.88 1.36
N GLN A 683 3.46 -6.65 1.53
CA GLN A 683 3.38 -5.97 2.84
C GLN A 683 2.47 -6.72 3.82
N SER A 684 1.39 -7.33 3.33
CA SER A 684 0.52 -8.18 4.14
C SER A 684 1.21 -9.47 4.60
N LYS A 685 2.03 -10.10 3.74
CA LYS A 685 2.90 -11.21 4.15
C LYS A 685 3.94 -10.75 5.18
N ALA A 686 4.49 -9.55 5.03
CA ALA A 686 5.44 -8.97 5.97
C ALA A 686 4.83 -8.74 7.36
N GLN A 687 3.62 -8.16 7.46
CA GLN A 687 2.95 -8.03 8.76
C GLN A 687 2.72 -9.42 9.40
N MET A 688 2.16 -10.37 8.66
CA MET A 688 1.92 -11.74 9.16
C MET A 688 3.21 -12.43 9.61
N THR A 689 4.31 -12.27 8.87
CA THR A 689 5.64 -12.82 9.19
C THR A 689 6.13 -12.33 10.55
N ILE A 690 6.10 -11.02 10.76
CA ILE A 690 6.63 -10.38 11.97
C ILE A 690 5.76 -10.72 13.19
N TRP A 691 4.43 -10.63 13.07
CA TRP A 691 3.50 -10.96 14.15
C TRP A 691 3.59 -12.44 14.53
N ALA A 692 3.77 -13.36 13.57
CA ALA A 692 4.02 -14.77 13.85
C ALA A 692 5.34 -14.99 14.61
N ILE A 693 6.40 -14.31 14.18
CA ILE A 693 7.73 -14.41 14.80
C ILE A 693 7.76 -13.85 16.22
N TRP A 694 7.13 -12.71 16.48
CA TRP A 694 7.10 -12.13 17.84
C TRP A 694 6.19 -12.88 18.82
N ALA A 695 5.40 -13.87 18.37
CA ALA A 695 4.29 -14.43 19.15
C ALA A 695 3.28 -13.32 19.55
N ALA A 696 3.03 -12.38 18.63
CA ALA A 696 2.02 -11.34 18.82
C ALA A 696 0.60 -11.94 18.74
N PRO A 697 -0.42 -11.30 19.33
CA PRO A 697 -1.82 -11.63 19.06
C PRO A 697 -2.13 -11.54 17.55
N LEU A 698 -2.85 -12.52 17.00
CA LEU A 698 -3.36 -12.46 15.62
C LEU A 698 -4.80 -11.94 15.64
N ILE A 699 -4.95 -10.67 16.01
CA ILE A 699 -6.25 -9.99 16.05
C ILE A 699 -6.45 -9.24 14.73
N MET A 700 -7.36 -9.74 13.89
CA MET A 700 -7.70 -9.16 12.60
C MET A 700 -8.57 -7.90 12.76
N SER A 701 -8.35 -6.86 11.95
CA SER A 701 -9.31 -5.77 11.80
C SER A 701 -9.56 -5.51 10.33
N VAL A 702 -10.49 -6.26 9.74
CA VAL A 702 -10.79 -6.26 8.29
C VAL A 702 -12.24 -6.65 8.02
N ASP A 703 -12.80 -6.23 6.90
CA ASP A 703 -14.15 -6.63 6.48
C ASP A 703 -14.17 -8.07 5.92
N LEU A 704 -14.45 -9.05 6.78
CA LEU A 704 -14.55 -10.47 6.41
C LEU A 704 -15.69 -10.78 5.41
N ARG A 705 -16.57 -9.82 5.13
CA ARG A 705 -17.64 -9.97 4.13
C ARG A 705 -17.12 -9.75 2.71
N THR A 706 -16.08 -8.93 2.55
CA THR A 706 -15.56 -8.46 1.25
C THR A 706 -14.05 -8.70 1.04
N ILE A 707 -13.33 -9.21 2.04
CA ILE A 707 -11.89 -9.54 1.95
C ILE A 707 -11.59 -10.42 0.72
N LYS A 708 -10.56 -10.06 -0.06
CA LYS A 708 -10.15 -10.80 -1.26
C LYS A 708 -9.48 -12.14 -0.88
N PRO A 709 -9.58 -13.19 -1.72
CA PRO A 709 -9.04 -14.52 -1.42
C PRO A 709 -7.58 -14.54 -0.99
N GLU A 710 -6.72 -13.77 -1.67
CA GLU A 710 -5.27 -13.75 -1.45
C GLU A 710 -4.87 -13.21 -0.07
N PHE A 711 -5.62 -12.25 0.50
CA PHE A 711 -5.40 -11.77 1.86
C PHE A 711 -5.98 -12.74 2.90
N LYS A 712 -7.10 -13.38 2.57
CA LYS A 712 -7.68 -14.47 3.39
C LYS A 712 -6.74 -15.69 3.46
N GLU A 713 -6.03 -16.01 2.39
CA GLU A 713 -5.02 -17.08 2.36
C GLU A 713 -3.80 -16.79 3.24
N ILE A 714 -3.38 -15.52 3.36
CA ILE A 714 -2.35 -15.10 4.33
C ILE A 714 -2.85 -15.28 5.77
N LEU A 715 -4.08 -14.83 6.06
CA LEU A 715 -4.68 -14.96 7.40
C LEU A 715 -4.92 -16.42 7.80
N LEU A 716 -5.36 -17.27 6.87
CA LEU A 716 -5.56 -18.71 7.11
C LEU A 716 -4.27 -19.54 6.92
N ASN A 717 -3.10 -18.91 6.86
CA ASN A 717 -1.85 -19.61 6.59
C ASN A 717 -1.42 -20.50 7.78
N LYS A 718 -1.70 -21.80 7.68
CA LYS A 718 -1.38 -22.82 8.69
C LYS A 718 0.08 -22.83 9.17
N HIS A 719 1.05 -22.42 8.35
CA HIS A 719 2.47 -22.40 8.73
C HIS A 719 2.78 -21.17 9.57
N ALA A 720 2.34 -19.98 9.15
CA ALA A 720 2.46 -18.75 9.92
C ALA A 720 1.68 -18.84 11.24
N ILE A 721 0.46 -19.40 11.24
CA ILE A 721 -0.32 -19.67 12.45
C ILE A 721 0.42 -20.66 13.36
N LYS A 722 0.95 -21.78 12.84
CA LYS A 722 1.72 -22.74 13.66
C LYS A 722 2.96 -22.10 14.28
N ILE A 723 3.65 -21.23 13.55
CA ILE A 723 4.82 -20.49 14.05
C ILE A 723 4.40 -19.51 15.15
N ASN A 724 3.28 -18.80 14.98
CA ASN A 724 2.72 -17.90 15.99
C ASN A 724 2.35 -18.67 17.28
N GLN A 725 1.52 -19.69 17.14
CA GLN A 725 0.92 -20.53 18.19
C GLN A 725 1.88 -21.60 18.75
N ASP A 726 3.19 -21.41 18.66
CA ASP A 726 4.15 -22.39 19.17
C ASP A 726 4.12 -22.46 20.71
N PRO A 727 3.96 -23.65 21.32
CA PRO A 727 3.76 -23.81 22.76
C PRO A 727 5.00 -23.51 23.63
N LEU A 728 6.17 -23.17 23.05
CA LEU A 728 7.25 -22.58 23.83
C LEU A 728 6.95 -21.13 24.23
N GLY A 729 6.10 -20.42 23.47
CA GLY A 729 5.72 -19.03 23.71
C GLY A 729 6.87 -18.01 23.64
N ILE A 730 8.01 -18.39 23.06
CA ILE A 730 9.18 -17.52 22.96
C ILE A 730 8.93 -16.47 21.88
N GLN A 731 8.93 -15.18 22.25
CA GLN A 731 8.97 -14.07 21.30
C GLN A 731 10.30 -14.07 20.54
N GLY A 732 10.25 -14.08 19.21
CA GLY A 732 11.43 -13.97 18.35
C GLY A 732 12.04 -12.57 18.32
N HIS A 733 13.30 -12.49 17.88
CA HIS A 733 14.14 -11.29 17.88
C HIS A 733 14.77 -11.03 16.50
N LEU A 734 15.24 -9.81 16.26
CA LEU A 734 16.05 -9.47 15.10
C LEU A 734 17.47 -10.02 15.27
N GLN A 735 17.87 -10.93 14.40
CA GLN A 735 19.19 -11.55 14.41
C GLN A 735 20.23 -10.71 13.67
N THR A 736 19.88 -10.11 12.53
CA THR A 736 20.75 -9.20 11.75
C THR A 736 19.97 -8.41 10.71
N THR A 737 20.57 -7.38 10.11
CA THR A 737 20.07 -6.70 8.90
C THR A 737 21.11 -6.85 7.79
N ILE A 738 20.69 -7.23 6.58
CA ILE A 738 21.54 -7.40 5.40
C ILE A 738 20.94 -6.59 4.25
N ASN A 739 21.62 -5.50 3.84
CA ASN A 739 21.20 -4.63 2.73
C ASN A 739 19.72 -4.22 2.81
N ASP A 740 19.35 -3.75 4.00
CA ASP A 740 18.02 -3.31 4.44
C ASP A 740 16.92 -4.39 4.53
N VAL A 741 17.27 -5.66 4.30
CA VAL A 741 16.44 -6.80 4.68
C VAL A 741 16.76 -7.22 6.12
N ASP A 742 15.76 -7.17 7.00
CA ASP A 742 15.84 -7.65 8.38
C ASP A 742 15.64 -9.16 8.46
N VAL A 743 16.55 -9.85 9.14
CA VAL A 743 16.52 -11.30 9.39
C VAL A 743 16.13 -11.54 10.84
N TRP A 744 14.92 -12.03 11.07
CA TRP A 744 14.35 -12.33 12.37
C TRP A 744 14.38 -13.83 12.66
N LEU A 745 14.50 -14.20 13.95
CA LEU A 745 14.62 -15.58 14.40
C LEU A 745 13.69 -15.86 15.60
N LYS A 746 12.94 -16.96 15.54
CA LYS A 746 12.12 -17.48 16.66
C LYS A 746 12.48 -18.94 16.95
N PRO A 747 12.95 -19.31 18.14
CA PRO A 747 13.04 -20.71 18.57
C PRO A 747 11.64 -21.29 18.75
N ILE A 748 11.39 -22.48 18.19
CA ILE A 748 10.08 -23.15 18.19
C ILE A 748 10.20 -24.66 18.45
N SER A 749 9.08 -25.30 18.74
CA SER A 749 8.94 -26.74 18.86
C SER A 749 8.88 -27.44 17.48
N PRO A 750 9.30 -28.73 17.37
CA PRO A 750 9.89 -29.55 18.43
C PRO A 750 11.36 -29.18 18.71
N ASN A 751 11.82 -29.47 19.92
CA ASN A 751 13.26 -29.65 20.18
C ASN A 751 13.62 -31.11 19.84
N VAL A 752 14.70 -31.33 19.10
CA VAL A 752 15.12 -32.64 18.56
C VAL A 752 16.60 -32.84 18.87
N GLY A 753 16.94 -33.97 19.50
CA GLY A 753 18.32 -34.24 19.98
C GLY A 753 18.88 -33.25 21.04
N GLY A 754 18.11 -32.26 21.50
CA GLY A 754 18.56 -31.13 22.32
C GLY A 754 18.60 -29.79 21.58
N GLU A 755 18.56 -29.81 20.24
CA GLU A 755 18.56 -28.62 19.38
C GLU A 755 17.13 -28.11 19.15
N PHE A 756 16.94 -26.78 19.10
CA PHE A 756 15.65 -26.18 18.77
C PHE A 756 15.35 -26.26 17.27
N SER A 757 14.07 -26.39 16.92
CA SER A 757 13.55 -25.96 15.61
C SER A 757 13.44 -24.43 15.59
N TYR A 758 13.41 -23.82 14.40
CA TYR A 758 13.39 -22.36 14.26
C TYR A 758 12.39 -21.91 13.21
N ALA A 759 11.79 -20.74 13.41
CA ALA A 759 11.25 -19.93 12.33
C ALA A 759 12.24 -18.81 11.99
N VAL A 760 12.44 -18.56 10.69
CA VAL A 760 13.31 -17.48 10.18
C VAL A 760 12.48 -16.59 9.26
N GLY A 761 12.43 -15.30 9.53
CA GLY A 761 11.71 -14.33 8.72
C GLY A 761 12.65 -13.33 8.08
N PHE A 762 12.65 -13.25 6.76
CA PHE A 762 13.37 -12.25 6.00
C PHE A 762 12.37 -11.18 5.57
N VAL A 763 12.56 -9.94 6.02
CA VAL A 763 11.61 -8.83 5.79
C VAL A 763 12.34 -7.67 5.14
N SER A 764 11.92 -7.26 3.95
CA SER A 764 12.54 -6.15 3.23
C SER A 764 12.04 -4.80 3.75
N ASN A 765 12.96 -3.92 4.17
CA ASN A 765 12.69 -2.50 4.35
C ASN A 765 12.98 -1.69 3.06
N ARG A 766 13.33 -2.36 1.95
CA ARG A 766 13.61 -1.71 0.66
C ARG A 766 12.31 -1.34 -0.06
N ASP A 767 12.34 -0.24 -0.81
CA ASP A 767 11.29 0.20 -1.71
C ASP A 767 11.76 0.43 -3.16
N ASP A 768 12.91 -0.14 -3.56
CA ASP A 768 13.23 -0.30 -4.98
C ASP A 768 12.37 -1.41 -5.62
N GLY A 769 11.93 -1.29 -6.87
CA GLY A 769 10.98 -2.22 -7.48
C GLY A 769 11.48 -3.64 -7.83
N TYR A 770 12.55 -4.19 -7.23
CA TYR A 770 13.05 -5.54 -7.57
C TYR A 770 13.33 -6.46 -6.36
N PRO A 771 13.14 -7.79 -6.48
CA PRO A 771 13.44 -8.73 -5.40
C PRO A 771 14.93 -8.81 -5.07
N TYR A 772 15.27 -8.68 -3.78
CA TYR A 772 16.66 -8.71 -3.33
C TYR A 772 17.11 -10.13 -2.92
N ARG A 773 18.22 -10.61 -3.52
CA ARG A 773 18.83 -11.92 -3.24
C ARG A 773 19.86 -11.84 -2.10
N ILE A 774 19.72 -12.72 -1.11
CA ILE A 774 20.66 -12.85 0.01
C ILE A 774 21.28 -14.25 -0.03
N GLU A 775 22.61 -14.37 -0.19
CA GLU A 775 23.35 -15.62 0.06
C GLU A 775 23.78 -15.71 1.53
N PHE A 776 23.63 -16.89 2.15
CA PHE A 776 24.04 -17.15 3.54
C PHE A 776 24.20 -18.65 3.83
N THR A 777 24.63 -19.01 5.04
CA THR A 777 24.48 -20.35 5.62
C THR A 777 23.72 -20.24 6.95
N LEU A 778 23.02 -21.30 7.39
CA LEU A 778 22.28 -21.23 8.66
C LEU A 778 23.20 -20.99 9.88
N ARG A 779 24.49 -21.35 9.77
CA ARG A 779 25.50 -21.04 10.79
C ARG A 779 25.72 -19.54 10.98
N ASP A 780 25.57 -18.72 9.94
CA ASP A 780 25.76 -17.27 10.03
C ASP A 780 24.70 -16.59 10.91
N PHE A 781 23.54 -17.25 11.07
CA PHE A 781 22.48 -16.88 12.02
C PHE A 781 22.55 -17.65 13.35
N GLY A 782 23.60 -18.45 13.57
CA GLY A 782 23.85 -19.19 14.81
C GLY A 782 23.21 -20.59 14.90
N LEU A 783 22.50 -21.05 13.87
CA LEU A 783 21.82 -22.35 13.87
C LEU A 783 22.85 -23.47 13.61
N ASN A 784 23.32 -24.09 14.68
CA ASN A 784 24.53 -24.91 14.65
C ASN A 784 24.31 -26.43 14.53
N ASN A 785 23.07 -26.92 14.43
CA ASN A 785 22.80 -28.35 14.24
C ASN A 785 23.49 -28.88 12.95
N THR A 786 24.38 -29.87 13.11
CA THR A 786 25.14 -30.49 12.02
C THR A 786 24.39 -31.62 11.30
N ALA A 787 23.32 -32.16 11.89
CA ALA A 787 22.37 -33.03 11.20
C ALA A 787 21.44 -32.24 10.25
N GLY A 788 21.39 -30.92 10.40
CA GLY A 788 20.62 -30.00 9.58
C GLY A 788 19.17 -29.81 10.04
N TYR A 789 18.36 -29.27 9.14
CA TYR A 789 16.96 -28.92 9.34
C TYR A 789 16.13 -29.36 8.12
N VAL A 790 14.85 -29.66 8.36
CA VAL A 790 13.83 -29.77 7.32
C VAL A 790 13.18 -28.39 7.15
N LEU A 791 13.47 -27.74 6.02
CA LEU A 791 12.97 -26.42 5.65
C LEU A 791 11.63 -26.56 4.92
N THR A 792 10.64 -25.76 5.34
CA THR A 792 9.39 -25.48 4.60
C THR A 792 9.25 -23.97 4.44
N ASP A 793 8.83 -23.48 3.29
CA ASP A 793 8.50 -22.07 3.09
C ASP A 793 7.00 -21.85 3.34
N ALA A 794 6.66 -20.95 4.27
CA ALA A 794 5.29 -20.77 4.72
C ALA A 794 4.35 -20.22 3.63
N PHE A 795 4.85 -19.46 2.65
CA PHE A 795 4.03 -18.79 1.64
C PHE A 795 4.15 -19.38 0.23
N VAL A 796 5.20 -20.17 -0.06
CA VAL A 796 5.40 -20.77 -1.39
C VAL A 796 4.75 -22.15 -1.53
N SER A 797 5.03 -23.11 -0.63
CA SER A 797 4.50 -24.47 -0.77
C SER A 797 4.61 -25.34 0.49
N ASP A 798 3.91 -26.48 0.49
CA ASP A 798 4.10 -27.57 1.46
C ASP A 798 5.33 -28.46 1.18
N GLU A 799 6.15 -28.16 0.15
CA GLU A 799 7.32 -28.97 -0.17
C GLU A 799 8.45 -28.73 0.85
N THR A 800 9.17 -29.81 1.19
CA THR A 800 10.19 -29.79 2.24
C THR A 800 11.57 -30.16 1.73
N THR A 801 12.58 -29.36 2.08
CA THR A 801 13.99 -29.56 1.69
C THR A 801 14.86 -29.77 2.92
N VAL A 802 15.78 -30.75 2.87
CA VAL A 802 16.76 -30.95 3.96
C VAL A 802 18.00 -30.09 3.70
N VAL A 803 18.34 -29.21 4.65
CA VAL A 803 19.44 -28.25 4.56
C VAL A 803 20.35 -28.36 5.78
N LYS A 804 21.68 -28.30 5.60
CA LYS A 804 22.66 -28.34 6.70
C LYS A 804 23.13 -26.94 7.07
N ASN A 805 23.68 -26.81 8.28
CA ASN A 805 24.26 -25.55 8.75
C ASN A 805 25.48 -25.04 7.96
N THR A 806 26.04 -25.85 7.06
CA THR A 806 27.16 -25.49 6.16
C THR A 806 26.73 -25.27 4.71
N ASP A 807 25.49 -25.59 4.35
CA ASP A 807 25.05 -25.50 2.97
C ASP A 807 24.83 -24.02 2.64
N LYS A 808 25.27 -23.60 1.45
CA LYS A 808 24.94 -22.28 0.92
C LYS A 808 23.47 -22.26 0.57
N LEU A 809 22.73 -21.35 1.18
CA LEU A 809 21.33 -21.08 0.91
C LEU A 809 21.21 -19.68 0.32
N GLU A 810 20.11 -19.48 -0.39
CA GLU A 810 19.71 -18.16 -0.90
C GLU A 810 18.23 -17.93 -0.65
N VAL A 811 17.86 -16.66 -0.55
CA VAL A 811 16.45 -16.23 -0.50
C VAL A 811 16.31 -14.95 -1.31
N PHE A 812 15.21 -14.86 -2.07
CA PHE A 812 14.82 -13.68 -2.83
C PHE A 812 13.65 -13.03 -2.09
N VAL A 813 13.80 -11.77 -1.66
CA VAL A 813 12.82 -11.08 -0.83
C VAL A 813 12.27 -9.87 -1.59
N ASN A 814 10.96 -9.85 -1.81
CA ASN A 814 10.29 -8.75 -2.50
C ASN A 814 10.44 -7.42 -1.73
N PRO A 815 10.47 -6.27 -2.42
CA PRO A 815 10.39 -4.93 -1.83
C PRO A 815 9.18 -4.78 -0.92
N SER A 816 9.37 -4.19 0.26
CA SER A 816 8.38 -4.14 1.36
C SER A 816 7.74 -5.48 1.76
N GLY A 817 8.27 -6.61 1.26
CA GLY A 817 7.72 -7.95 1.41
C GLY A 817 8.48 -8.82 2.39
N ALA A 818 8.06 -10.08 2.51
CA ALA A 818 8.73 -11.05 3.37
C ALA A 818 8.68 -12.50 2.89
N VAL A 819 9.67 -13.26 3.36
CA VAL A 819 9.75 -14.72 3.27
C VAL A 819 9.82 -15.29 4.69
N LEU A 820 9.05 -16.35 4.97
CA LEU A 820 8.98 -16.98 6.29
C LEU A 820 9.29 -18.48 6.16
N TRP A 821 10.39 -18.92 6.74
CA TRP A 821 10.82 -20.31 6.76
C TRP A 821 10.55 -20.99 8.09
N HIS A 822 10.17 -22.26 8.02
CA HIS A 822 10.02 -23.18 9.13
C HIS A 822 11.11 -24.24 9.03
N LEU A 823 12.05 -24.24 9.98
CA LEU A 823 13.21 -25.12 10.04
C LEU A 823 13.04 -26.13 11.19
N VAL A 824 12.52 -27.32 10.89
CA VAL A 824 12.40 -28.40 11.89
C VAL A 824 13.77 -29.05 12.08
N ALA A 825 14.28 -29.11 13.32
CA ALA A 825 15.58 -29.70 13.62
C ALA A 825 15.61 -31.21 13.26
N ASN A 826 16.68 -31.64 12.58
CA ASN A 826 16.90 -33.04 12.23
C ASN A 826 17.70 -33.78 13.32
N GLU A 827 17.50 -35.09 13.43
CA GLU A 827 18.22 -35.98 14.34
C GLU A 827 19.44 -36.63 13.64
N ALA A 828 20.47 -37.01 14.41
CA ALA A 828 21.83 -37.31 13.90
C ALA A 828 22.15 -38.80 13.72
#